data_AF-A0A7J9HYH4-F1
#
_entry.id   AF-A0A7J9HYH4-F1
#
_cell.length_a   1.000
_cell.length_b   1.000
_cell.length_c   1.000
_cell.angle_alpha   90.00
_cell.angle_beta   90.00
_cell.angle_gamma   90.00
#
_symmetry.space_group_name_H-M   'P 1'
#
loop_
_entity.id
_entity.type
_entity.pdbx_description
1 polymer ?
#
loop_
_entity_poly.entity_id
_entity_poly.type
_entity_poly.pdbx_seq_one_letter_code
_entity_poly.pdbx_strand_id
1 'polypeptide(L)'
;MAETKEKSLSDEKPKPRVRPIVRLGIFLISHSFHVSVVCCTAGVLALFLLPVLAKNTYISENALMPGSASPMLSNQHVSDGNRLVKDLTNPNSKSSETGIESHKIIAQYMLDLGAEVSFHKFHPQMNQFHPLHFFSSPDSGKIQENYSCSSYGINTVGIIRAPRGDGKEAIVLVTPYNALKSGFGEALSLGIAYSVFSLLTQVTWLAKDIIWLVADSQYGEYAAVAAWLREYQTPKFSSLSTPNAEMCPDVNNLFELKGHSISGSKFSNSFRRAGTMAAALVLKVRDQNEQFEDTISIYAEASNGQMPNLDLINVVNYLAVHRQGLRVNVEKLWSLLNSSWLKSLGEIFESLAKVAKSLYPKWKFGIPATEYVEGTATLASSLYYQALGVPTGPHGAFRDYQVDAITLEISPKFSLDKVWRNDILLRGGRLIEGVIRSVNNLLEKFHQSFFLYLLTSPSKFVSVGVYMIAFALLIAPLPMVAASLYVDANSSSNCSKGDSSTPSAITDTDEHSIAIRSWRWLNSAKLVFIVHLWGAIVSLLPYFISQIPDCSPTTSFMIWVLLSILSLLTLNSVLASPLACAKATQEKEWALVKSVTISSVFIGLGLMSVINFATAEIGALLMVPMCLLAQPLKLDVRAGTLRSFCRMICNLVLGHIAFPPAAFFLLKGMLDGFGNANVGDFWMWVESLWAWNSATYLFIGMVELPCWVLCISILFHTC
;
A
#
# COMPACT_ATOMS: atom_id res chain seq x y z
N MET A 1 14.36 -6.31 -92.17
CA MET A 1 15.04 -7.05 -91.10
C MET A 1 14.87 -6.22 -89.84
N ALA A 2 13.88 -6.59 -89.02
CA ALA A 2 13.45 -5.83 -87.85
C ALA A 2 14.32 -6.21 -86.66
N GLU A 3 15.10 -5.27 -86.14
CA GLU A 3 15.83 -5.41 -84.87
C GLU A 3 15.09 -4.61 -83.80
N THR A 4 14.48 -5.37 -82.89
CA THR A 4 13.79 -4.96 -81.68
C THR A 4 14.79 -4.32 -80.72
N LYS A 5 14.66 -3.00 -80.52
CA LYS A 5 15.31 -2.28 -79.42
C LYS A 5 14.41 -2.38 -78.18
N GLU A 6 14.65 -3.41 -77.37
CA GLU A 6 14.05 -3.57 -76.04
C GLU A 6 14.50 -2.41 -75.14
N LYS A 7 13.53 -1.57 -74.73
CA LYS A 7 13.69 -0.60 -73.65
C LYS A 7 13.82 -1.38 -72.35
N SER A 8 14.99 -1.35 -71.72
CA SER A 8 15.16 -1.76 -70.32
C SER A 8 14.34 -0.82 -69.43
N LEU A 9 13.17 -1.29 -69.01
CA LEU A 9 12.36 -0.65 -67.97
C LEU A 9 13.18 -0.68 -66.67
N SER A 10 13.47 0.48 -66.12
CA SER A 10 14.06 0.65 -64.80
C SER A 10 13.17 0.01 -63.74
N ASP A 11 13.64 -1.08 -63.17
CA ASP A 11 13.03 -1.78 -62.04
C ASP A 11 13.34 -1.01 -60.73
N GLU A 12 12.86 0.24 -60.62
CA GLU A 12 12.82 0.94 -59.33
C GLU A 12 11.69 0.33 -58.50
N LYS A 13 12.02 -0.69 -57.69
CA LYS A 13 11.13 -1.17 -56.64
C LYS A 13 10.63 0.04 -55.83
N PRO A 14 9.30 0.27 -55.72
CA PRO A 14 8.78 1.41 -54.99
C PRO A 14 9.20 1.29 -53.53
N LYS A 15 9.98 2.26 -53.01
CA LYS A 15 10.32 2.33 -51.58
C LYS A 15 9.02 2.27 -50.78
N PRO A 16 8.84 1.28 -49.89
CA PRO A 16 7.58 1.12 -49.17
C PRO A 16 7.30 2.40 -48.37
N ARG A 17 6.13 3.01 -48.59
CA ARG A 17 5.72 4.22 -47.85
C ARG A 17 5.57 3.84 -46.37
N VAL A 18 6.61 4.11 -45.59
CA VAL A 18 6.63 3.87 -44.14
C VAL A 18 5.46 4.61 -43.50
N ARG A 19 4.61 3.89 -42.76
CA ARG A 19 3.43 4.43 -42.07
C ARG A 19 3.83 5.61 -41.19
N PRO A 20 3.00 6.67 -41.07
CA PRO A 20 3.35 7.88 -40.31
C PRO A 20 3.71 7.58 -38.86
N ILE A 21 3.05 6.60 -38.23
CA ILE A 21 3.35 6.17 -36.85
C ILE A 21 4.75 5.57 -36.70
N VAL A 22 5.23 4.85 -37.71
CA VAL A 22 6.58 4.26 -37.72
C VAL A 22 7.64 5.34 -37.92
N ARG A 23 7.36 6.35 -38.76
CA ARG A 23 8.24 7.52 -38.91
C ARG A 23 8.36 8.31 -37.60
N LEU A 24 7.23 8.52 -36.91
CA LEU A 24 7.22 9.16 -35.59
C LEU A 24 8.04 8.34 -34.58
N GLY A 25 7.87 7.01 -34.56
CA GLY A 25 8.67 6.13 -33.69
C GLY A 25 10.17 6.26 -33.96
N ILE A 26 10.60 6.22 -35.22
CA ILE A 26 12.02 6.40 -35.61
C ILE A 26 12.52 7.79 -35.20
N PHE A 27 11.70 8.83 -35.37
CA PHE A 27 12.04 10.19 -34.96
C PHE A 27 12.24 10.30 -33.44
N LEU A 28 11.34 9.71 -32.65
CA LEU A 28 11.44 9.70 -31.19
C LEU A 28 12.66 8.91 -30.70
N ILE A 29 12.95 7.76 -31.31
CA ILE A 29 14.12 6.92 -30.98
C ILE A 29 15.43 7.66 -31.30
N SER A 30 15.50 8.35 -32.44
CA SER A 30 16.70 9.12 -32.83
C SER A 30 16.94 10.35 -31.95
N HIS A 31 15.90 10.88 -31.29
CA HIS A 31 15.99 12.01 -30.36
C HIS A 31 15.75 11.58 -28.90
N SER A 32 16.05 10.33 -28.55
CA SER A 32 15.70 9.72 -27.26
C SER A 32 16.22 10.51 -26.06
N PHE A 33 17.39 11.16 -26.16
CA PHE A 33 17.93 12.02 -25.11
C PHE A 33 17.02 13.22 -24.80
N HIS A 34 16.62 13.98 -25.83
CA HIS A 34 15.78 15.16 -25.64
C HIS A 34 14.38 14.77 -25.16
N VAL A 35 13.81 13.71 -25.71
CA VAL A 35 12.52 13.18 -25.28
C VAL A 35 12.59 12.74 -23.81
N SER A 36 13.68 12.08 -23.40
CA SER A 36 13.87 11.67 -22.00
C SER A 36 13.87 12.85 -21.04
N VAL A 37 14.61 13.92 -21.36
CA VAL A 37 14.67 15.12 -20.52
C VAL A 37 13.28 15.76 -20.41
N VAL A 38 12.58 15.93 -21.52
CA VAL A 38 11.24 16.55 -21.54
C VAL A 38 10.24 15.69 -20.76
N CYS A 39 10.19 14.38 -20.99
CA CYS A 39 9.27 13.47 -20.33
C CYS A 39 9.55 13.35 -18.82
N CYS A 40 10.81 13.18 -18.40
CA CYS A 40 11.14 13.10 -16.98
C CYS A 40 10.86 14.41 -16.25
N THR A 41 11.22 15.56 -16.84
CA THR A 41 10.92 16.87 -16.23
C THR A 41 9.41 17.11 -16.15
N ALA A 42 8.67 16.81 -17.22
CA ALA A 42 7.21 16.91 -17.22
C ALA A 42 6.56 15.96 -16.21
N GLY A 43 7.07 14.73 -16.03
CA GLY A 43 6.59 13.77 -15.05
C GLY A 43 6.76 14.25 -13.61
N VAL A 44 7.97 14.71 -13.25
CA VAL A 44 8.25 15.28 -11.93
C VAL A 44 7.41 16.54 -11.68
N LEU A 45 7.30 17.44 -12.66
CA LEU A 45 6.44 18.62 -12.55
C LEU A 45 4.97 18.25 -12.39
N ALA A 46 4.49 17.23 -13.10
CA ALA A 46 3.11 16.75 -13.01
C ALA A 46 2.79 16.23 -11.60
N LEU A 47 3.74 15.55 -10.93
CA LEU A 47 3.58 15.13 -9.54
C LEU A 47 3.40 16.31 -8.58
N PHE A 48 4.26 17.33 -8.71
CA PHE A 48 4.13 18.54 -7.89
C PHE A 48 2.85 19.32 -8.20
N LEU A 49 2.28 19.16 -9.40
CA LEU A 49 1.02 19.80 -9.77
C LEU A 49 -0.22 19.10 -9.17
N LEU A 50 -0.10 17.85 -8.70
CA LEU A 50 -1.25 17.04 -8.24
C LEU A 50 -2.09 17.71 -7.15
N PRO A 51 -1.52 18.35 -6.10
CA PRO A 51 -2.33 19.06 -5.10
C PRO A 51 -3.20 20.18 -5.69
N VAL A 52 -2.71 20.85 -6.74
CA VAL A 52 -3.46 21.91 -7.44
C VAL A 52 -4.54 21.32 -8.35
N LEU A 53 -4.32 20.13 -8.90
CA LEU A 53 -5.28 19.39 -9.73
C LEU A 53 -6.30 18.58 -8.91
N ALA A 54 -6.16 18.55 -7.59
CA ALA A 54 -7.05 17.81 -6.71
C ALA A 54 -8.49 18.33 -6.80
N LYS A 55 -9.44 17.41 -6.88
CA LYS A 55 -10.87 17.72 -6.93
C LYS A 55 -11.44 17.71 -5.53
N ASN A 56 -12.43 18.56 -5.28
CA ASN A 56 -13.22 18.47 -4.07
C ASN A 56 -13.95 17.11 -4.04
N THR A 57 -13.98 16.49 -2.87
CA THR A 57 -14.76 15.28 -2.66
C THR A 57 -16.25 15.60 -2.75
N TYR A 58 -17.01 14.60 -3.20
CA TYR A 58 -18.46 14.65 -3.30
C TYR A 58 -19.00 13.24 -3.05
N ILE A 59 -20.25 13.15 -2.61
CA ILE A 59 -20.92 11.86 -2.47
C ILE A 59 -21.51 11.53 -3.84
N SER A 60 -20.99 10.47 -4.48
CA SER A 60 -21.44 10.07 -5.81
C SER A 60 -22.75 9.28 -5.76
N GLU A 61 -22.91 8.45 -4.73
CA GLU A 61 -24.08 7.61 -4.54
C GLU A 61 -25.22 8.38 -3.85
N ASN A 62 -26.32 8.58 -4.58
CA ASN A 62 -27.47 9.32 -4.07
C ASN A 62 -28.16 8.60 -2.91
N ALA A 63 -28.10 7.26 -2.85
CA ALA A 63 -28.76 6.48 -1.80
C ALA A 63 -28.19 6.76 -0.39
N LEU A 64 -26.93 7.22 -0.30
CA LEU A 64 -26.29 7.50 1.00
C LEU A 64 -26.99 8.63 1.76
N MET A 65 -27.48 9.66 1.06
CA MET A 65 -28.20 10.83 1.62
C MET A 65 -27.71 11.28 3.03
N PRO A 66 -26.42 11.58 3.22
CA PRO A 66 -25.88 11.79 4.56
C PRO A 66 -26.50 13.03 5.20
N GLY A 67 -26.99 12.84 6.42
CA GLY A 67 -27.67 13.90 7.16
C GLY A 67 -29.06 14.24 6.63
N SER A 68 -29.72 13.37 5.85
CA SER A 68 -31.15 13.53 5.51
C SER A 68 -32.06 13.40 6.74
N ALA A 69 -31.68 12.57 7.71
CA ALA A 69 -32.42 12.35 8.96
C ALA A 69 -31.74 13.03 10.16
N SER A 70 -32.54 13.48 11.13
CA SER A 70 -32.05 13.97 12.41
C SER A 70 -31.50 12.82 13.28
N PRO A 71 -30.38 12.99 13.99
CA PRO A 71 -29.91 12.03 14.98
C PRO A 71 -30.97 11.78 16.07
N MET A 72 -31.18 10.52 16.42
CA MET A 72 -32.11 10.06 17.46
C MET A 72 -31.38 9.69 18.76
N LEU A 73 -30.03 9.62 18.74
CA LEU A 73 -29.27 9.33 19.95
C LEU A 73 -29.54 10.40 21.03
N SER A 74 -30.09 9.92 22.14
CA SER A 74 -30.51 10.67 23.32
C SER A 74 -29.47 10.60 24.45
N ASN A 75 -29.63 11.48 25.44
CA ASN A 75 -28.81 11.48 26.65
C ASN A 75 -28.98 10.21 27.50
N GLN A 76 -30.11 9.50 27.35
CA GLN A 76 -30.32 8.24 28.07
C GLN A 76 -29.34 7.17 27.58
N HIS A 77 -29.24 6.96 26.26
CA HIS A 77 -28.27 6.00 25.70
C HIS A 77 -26.83 6.36 26.08
N VAL A 78 -26.50 7.66 26.09
CA VAL A 78 -25.19 8.16 26.53
C VAL A 78 -24.96 7.87 28.02
N SER A 79 -25.98 8.00 28.88
CA SER A 79 -25.89 7.65 30.30
C SER A 79 -25.63 6.15 30.48
N ASP A 80 -26.29 5.31 29.69
CA ASP A 80 -26.11 3.87 29.74
C ASP A 80 -24.70 3.46 29.24
N GLY A 81 -24.22 4.09 28.16
CA GLY A 81 -22.83 3.94 27.70
C GLY A 81 -21.82 4.36 28.76
N ASN A 82 -22.04 5.48 29.44
CA ASN A 82 -21.18 5.91 30.55
C ASN A 82 -21.18 4.94 31.73
N ARG A 83 -22.29 4.24 31.98
CA ARG A 83 -22.35 3.21 33.01
C ARG A 83 -21.43 2.05 32.65
N LEU A 84 -21.46 1.58 31.39
CA LEU A 84 -20.52 0.57 30.89
C LEU A 84 -19.06 1.04 31.06
N VAL A 85 -18.73 2.28 30.67
CA VAL A 85 -17.37 2.83 30.84
C VAL A 85 -16.93 2.78 32.30
N LYS A 86 -17.82 3.15 33.23
CA LYS A 86 -17.51 3.12 34.67
C LYS A 86 -17.30 1.70 35.19
N ASP A 87 -18.12 0.75 34.77
CA ASP A 87 -18.01 -0.64 35.22
C ASP A 87 -16.70 -1.29 34.72
N LEU A 88 -16.27 -0.96 33.50
CA LEU A 88 -15.00 -1.43 32.92
C LEU A 88 -13.76 -0.74 33.52
N THR A 89 -13.90 0.52 33.92
CA THR A 89 -12.79 1.30 34.52
C THR A 89 -12.70 1.15 36.04
N ASN A 90 -13.67 0.51 36.68
CA ASN A 90 -13.70 0.34 38.12
C ASN A 90 -12.52 -0.54 38.59
N PRO A 91 -11.62 -0.05 39.47
CA PRO A 91 -10.46 -0.83 39.93
C PRO A 91 -10.84 -2.13 40.65
N ASN A 92 -12.05 -2.24 41.21
CA ASN A 92 -12.51 -3.43 41.92
C ASN A 92 -12.87 -4.61 40.99
N SER A 93 -13.01 -4.40 39.67
CA SER A 93 -13.26 -5.48 38.69
C SER A 93 -11.96 -6.07 38.10
N LYS A 94 -10.79 -5.50 38.41
CA LYS A 94 -9.48 -5.93 37.90
C LYS A 94 -8.86 -7.12 38.66
N SER A 95 -9.60 -7.79 39.54
CA SER A 95 -9.06 -8.84 40.43
C SER A 95 -8.84 -10.21 39.77
N SER A 96 -8.92 -10.32 38.45
CA SER A 96 -8.65 -11.58 37.72
C SER A 96 -7.54 -11.37 36.69
N GLU A 97 -6.47 -12.15 36.80
CA GLU A 97 -5.28 -12.14 35.92
C GLU A 97 -5.61 -12.41 34.43
N THR A 98 -6.84 -12.80 34.08
CA THR A 98 -7.18 -13.35 32.75
C THR A 98 -8.01 -12.45 31.84
N GLY A 99 -8.42 -11.23 32.25
CA GLY A 99 -9.20 -10.31 31.38
C GLY A 99 -10.63 -10.78 31.01
N ILE A 100 -10.97 -12.05 31.27
CA ILE A 100 -12.23 -12.72 30.95
C ILE A 100 -13.45 -11.99 31.54
N GLU A 101 -13.32 -11.44 32.75
CA GLU A 101 -14.42 -10.74 33.43
C GLU A 101 -14.90 -9.51 32.65
N SER A 102 -13.99 -8.76 32.00
CA SER A 102 -14.36 -7.60 31.19
C SER A 102 -15.20 -8.01 29.98
N HIS A 103 -14.78 -9.05 29.26
CA HIS A 103 -15.54 -9.59 28.13
C HIS A 103 -16.91 -10.11 28.55
N LYS A 104 -17.02 -10.69 29.75
CA LYS A 104 -18.29 -11.14 30.32
C LYS A 104 -19.23 -9.97 30.65
N ILE A 105 -18.71 -8.90 31.25
CA ILE A 105 -19.48 -7.68 31.51
C ILE A 105 -20.03 -7.12 30.18
N ILE A 106 -19.18 -6.97 29.18
CA ILE A 106 -19.57 -6.48 27.85
C ILE A 106 -20.66 -7.37 27.23
N ALA A 107 -20.48 -8.69 27.29
CA ALA A 107 -21.44 -9.65 26.79
C ALA A 107 -22.79 -9.57 27.52
N GLN A 108 -22.79 -9.36 28.84
CA GLN A 108 -24.01 -9.15 29.61
C GLN A 108 -24.74 -7.88 29.17
N TYR A 109 -24.01 -6.78 28.99
CA TYR A 109 -24.56 -5.53 28.50
C TYR A 109 -25.19 -5.67 27.10
N MET A 110 -24.60 -6.47 26.21
CA MET A 110 -25.19 -6.78 24.90
C MET A 110 -26.45 -7.65 25.02
N LEU A 111 -26.45 -8.66 25.90
CA LEU A 111 -27.59 -9.53 26.14
C LEU A 111 -28.77 -8.78 26.76
N ASP A 112 -28.51 -7.85 27.69
CA ASP A 112 -29.53 -7.02 28.34
C ASP A 112 -30.27 -6.14 27.34
N LEU A 113 -29.62 -5.77 26.23
CA LEU A 113 -30.24 -5.07 25.10
C LEU A 113 -31.03 -5.99 24.15
N GLY A 114 -31.00 -7.32 24.37
CA GLY A 114 -31.68 -8.31 23.54
C GLY A 114 -30.90 -8.78 22.31
N ALA A 115 -29.60 -8.49 22.23
CA ALA A 115 -28.76 -8.96 21.12
C ALA A 115 -28.42 -10.45 21.23
N GLU A 116 -28.17 -11.10 20.09
CA GLU A 116 -27.58 -12.44 20.06
C GLU A 116 -26.08 -12.35 20.35
N VAL A 117 -25.61 -12.96 21.43
CA VAL A 117 -24.20 -12.82 21.87
C VAL A 117 -23.45 -14.13 21.70
N SER A 118 -22.24 -14.04 21.14
CA SER A 118 -21.31 -15.17 20.97
C SER A 118 -19.87 -14.75 21.30
N PHE A 119 -19.10 -15.69 21.82
CA PHE A 119 -17.66 -15.53 22.01
C PHE A 119 -16.92 -16.23 20.88
N HIS A 120 -15.98 -15.54 20.25
CA HIS A 120 -15.12 -16.11 19.21
C HIS A 120 -13.69 -16.21 19.75
N LYS A 121 -13.24 -17.45 19.96
CA LYS A 121 -11.89 -17.77 20.43
C LYS A 121 -10.97 -17.91 19.24
N PHE A 122 -9.84 -17.22 19.28
CA PHE A 122 -8.84 -17.32 18.22
C PHE A 122 -7.44 -17.46 18.81
N HIS A 123 -6.58 -18.12 18.05
CA HIS A 123 -5.16 -18.13 18.36
C HIS A 123 -4.48 -17.04 17.54
N PRO A 124 -3.61 -16.23 18.17
CA PRO A 124 -2.81 -15.28 17.41
C PRO A 124 -1.97 -16.08 16.41
N GLN A 125 -2.12 -15.77 15.13
CA GLN A 125 -1.23 -16.35 14.13
C GLN A 125 0.14 -15.71 14.28
N MET A 126 1.15 -16.55 14.51
CA MET A 126 2.53 -16.16 14.29
C MET A 126 2.72 -15.97 12.78
N ASN A 127 3.30 -14.83 12.38
CA ASN A 127 3.65 -14.57 10.99
C ASN A 127 4.76 -15.53 10.55
N GLN A 128 4.40 -16.73 10.09
CA GLN A 128 5.33 -17.66 9.46
C GLN A 128 5.37 -17.39 7.97
N PHE A 129 6.56 -17.19 7.40
CA PHE A 129 6.69 -16.96 5.96
C PHE A 129 6.31 -18.25 5.28
N HIS A 130 5.51 -18.11 4.23
CA HIS A 130 5.61 -19.02 3.13
C HIS A 130 6.01 -18.18 1.90
N PRO A 131 7.07 -18.55 1.16
CA PRO A 131 7.53 -17.75 0.02
C PRO A 131 6.47 -17.57 -1.08
N LEU A 132 5.52 -18.49 -1.12
CA LEU A 132 4.36 -18.44 -2.02
C LEU A 132 3.12 -17.85 -1.35
N HIS A 133 3.19 -17.40 -0.10
CA HIS A 133 2.04 -16.82 0.63
C HIS A 133 1.48 -15.57 -0.07
N PHE A 134 2.34 -14.79 -0.71
CA PHE A 134 1.91 -13.68 -1.56
C PHE A 134 1.05 -14.13 -2.75
N PHE A 135 1.28 -15.36 -3.25
CA PHE A 135 0.58 -15.96 -4.39
C PHE A 135 -0.47 -17.01 -4.00
N SER A 136 -0.60 -17.32 -2.70
CA SER A 136 -1.58 -18.28 -2.19
C SER A 136 -2.66 -17.56 -1.40
N SER A 137 -3.86 -18.15 -1.35
CA SER A 137 -4.90 -17.69 -0.41
C SER A 137 -4.34 -17.71 1.02
N PRO A 138 -4.85 -16.86 1.93
CA PRO A 138 -4.49 -16.92 3.34
C PRO A 138 -4.75 -18.34 3.84
N ASP A 139 -3.66 -19.08 4.08
CA ASP A 139 -3.76 -20.48 4.47
C ASP A 139 -4.59 -20.58 5.75
N SER A 140 -5.39 -21.64 5.84
CA SER A 140 -5.88 -22.12 7.12
C SER A 140 -4.65 -22.58 7.91
N GLY A 141 -3.98 -21.64 8.58
CA GLY A 141 -2.67 -21.85 9.18
C GLY A 141 -2.61 -23.20 9.89
N LYS A 142 -1.57 -23.98 9.61
CA LYS A 142 -1.31 -25.20 10.36
C LYS A 142 -1.21 -24.80 11.84
N ILE A 143 -2.22 -25.18 12.61
CA ILE A 143 -2.24 -24.99 14.05
C ILE A 143 -1.10 -25.87 14.57
N GLN A 144 -0.03 -25.23 15.03
CA GLN A 144 1.06 -25.93 15.70
C GLN A 144 0.47 -26.62 16.95
N GLU A 145 0.67 -27.92 17.10
CA GLU A 145 -0.09 -28.78 18.03
C GLU A 145 0.18 -28.53 19.53
N ASN A 146 0.95 -27.51 19.89
CA ASN A 146 1.39 -27.23 21.27
C ASN A 146 1.02 -25.81 21.74
N TYR A 147 -0.27 -25.45 21.74
CA TYR A 147 -0.73 -24.21 22.38
C TYR A 147 -1.16 -24.46 23.82
N SER A 148 -0.61 -23.69 24.77
CA SER A 148 -1.14 -23.64 26.13
C SER A 148 -2.45 -22.84 26.13
N CYS A 149 -3.40 -23.25 26.96
CA CYS A 149 -4.68 -22.55 27.16
C CYS A 149 -4.53 -21.11 27.68
N SER A 150 -3.32 -20.62 27.98
CA SER A 150 -3.07 -19.23 28.37
C SER A 150 -2.84 -18.28 27.18
N SER A 151 -2.91 -18.77 25.93
CA SER A 151 -2.44 -18.04 24.74
C SER A 151 -3.51 -17.67 23.69
N TYR A 152 -4.81 -17.90 23.97
CA TYR A 152 -5.89 -17.58 23.03
C TYR A 152 -6.53 -16.22 23.36
N GLY A 153 -6.93 -15.48 22.32
CA GLY A 153 -7.71 -14.25 22.44
C GLY A 153 -9.22 -14.51 22.37
N ILE A 154 -10.02 -13.61 22.96
CA ILE A 154 -11.49 -13.73 23.00
C ILE A 154 -12.17 -12.50 22.42
N ASN A 155 -12.72 -12.64 21.23
CA ASN A 155 -13.61 -11.64 20.67
C ASN A 155 -15.03 -11.79 21.25
N THR A 156 -15.68 -10.69 21.59
CA THR A 156 -17.10 -10.67 22.01
C THR A 156 -17.93 -10.09 20.87
N VAL A 157 -18.94 -10.83 20.41
CA VAL A 157 -19.76 -10.44 19.25
C VAL A 157 -21.22 -10.36 19.66
N GLY A 158 -21.86 -9.22 19.40
CA GLY A 158 -23.30 -9.03 19.53
C GLY A 158 -23.95 -8.79 18.18
N ILE A 159 -25.04 -9.51 17.86
CA ILE A 159 -25.79 -9.35 16.61
C ILE A 159 -27.22 -8.88 16.92
N ILE A 160 -27.64 -7.81 16.25
CA ILE A 160 -29.03 -7.32 16.25
C ILE A 160 -29.63 -7.60 14.87
N ARG A 161 -30.82 -8.21 14.85
CA ARG A 161 -31.57 -8.45 13.62
C ARG A 161 -32.36 -7.20 13.22
N ALA A 162 -32.26 -6.83 11.95
CA ALA A 162 -32.98 -5.68 11.44
C ALA A 162 -34.50 -5.95 11.36
N PRO A 163 -35.36 -5.04 11.87
CA PRO A 163 -36.81 -5.21 11.82
C PRO A 163 -37.38 -5.12 10.40
N ARG A 164 -36.70 -4.42 9.47
CA ARG A 164 -37.11 -4.33 8.05
C ARG A 164 -36.25 -5.19 7.12
N GLY A 165 -35.21 -5.82 7.64
CA GLY A 165 -34.28 -6.63 6.86
C GLY A 165 -34.74 -8.08 6.75
N ASP A 166 -34.32 -8.75 5.70
CA ASP A 166 -34.48 -10.20 5.53
C ASP A 166 -33.31 -11.00 6.11
N GLY A 167 -32.40 -10.33 6.85
CA GLY A 167 -31.20 -10.92 7.46
C GLY A 167 -30.08 -11.24 6.47
N LYS A 168 -30.17 -10.82 5.19
CA LYS A 168 -29.16 -11.12 4.16
C LYS A 168 -28.00 -10.14 4.09
N GLU A 169 -28.12 -8.98 4.73
CA GLU A 169 -27.08 -7.96 4.76
C GLU A 169 -26.82 -7.49 6.18
N ALA A 170 -25.57 -7.11 6.46
CA ALA A 170 -25.13 -6.66 7.76
C ALA A 170 -24.17 -5.46 7.68
N ILE A 171 -24.15 -4.63 8.72
CA ILE A 171 -23.16 -3.58 8.94
C ILE A 171 -22.36 -3.95 10.19
N VAL A 172 -21.03 -3.85 10.11
CA VAL A 172 -20.14 -4.22 11.22
C VAL A 172 -19.62 -2.98 11.93
N LEU A 173 -19.81 -2.92 13.25
CA LEU A 173 -19.18 -1.95 14.13
C LEU A 173 -18.09 -2.69 14.92
N VAL A 174 -16.85 -2.22 14.85
CA VAL A 174 -15.72 -2.83 15.52
C VAL A 174 -15.16 -1.89 16.58
N THR A 175 -14.92 -2.40 17.77
CA THR A 175 -14.23 -1.68 18.85
C THR A 175 -13.10 -2.55 19.39
N PRO A 176 -11.83 -2.24 19.09
CA PRO A 176 -10.70 -2.89 19.73
C PRO A 176 -10.69 -2.61 21.23
N TYR A 177 -10.39 -3.63 22.04
CA TYR A 177 -10.34 -3.53 23.50
C TYR A 177 -9.30 -4.48 24.07
N ASN A 178 -8.39 -3.94 24.90
CA ASN A 178 -7.39 -4.73 25.61
C ASN A 178 -7.79 -4.82 27.09
N ALA A 179 -8.26 -5.98 27.53
CA ALA A 179 -8.69 -6.16 28.92
C ALA A 179 -7.54 -6.00 29.94
N LEU A 180 -6.30 -6.30 29.56
CA LEU A 180 -5.13 -6.27 30.44
C LEU A 180 -4.52 -4.88 30.58
N LYS A 181 -4.52 -4.11 29.48
CA LYS A 181 -3.93 -2.77 29.39
C LYS A 181 -4.99 -1.71 29.07
N SER A 182 -6.19 -1.86 29.63
CA SER A 182 -7.34 -1.01 29.29
C SER A 182 -7.08 0.46 29.63
N GLY A 183 -6.98 1.26 28.57
CA GLY A 183 -6.96 2.71 28.63
C GLY A 183 -8.36 3.29 28.81
N PHE A 184 -8.44 4.55 29.25
CA PHE A 184 -9.74 5.23 29.40
C PHE A 184 -10.40 5.46 28.04
N GLY A 185 -9.61 5.71 26.99
CA GLY A 185 -10.03 5.84 25.59
C GLY A 185 -10.62 4.55 25.03
N GLU A 186 -10.02 3.39 25.27
CA GLU A 186 -10.61 2.11 24.84
C GLU A 186 -11.99 1.89 25.49
N ALA A 187 -12.12 2.18 26.79
CA ALA A 187 -13.40 2.12 27.48
C ALA A 187 -14.42 3.14 26.92
N LEU A 188 -13.99 4.36 26.58
CA LEU A 188 -14.84 5.35 25.91
C LEU A 188 -15.30 4.90 24.51
N SER A 189 -14.44 4.19 23.77
CA SER A 189 -14.76 3.61 22.46
C SER A 189 -15.91 2.63 22.59
N LEU A 190 -15.85 1.75 23.60
CA LEU A 190 -16.94 0.84 23.94
C LEU A 190 -18.19 1.60 24.41
N GLY A 191 -18.04 2.68 25.18
CA GLY A 191 -19.17 3.52 25.63
C GLY A 191 -19.93 4.16 24.46
N ILE A 192 -19.22 4.68 23.46
CA ILE A 192 -19.83 5.23 22.24
C ILE A 192 -20.54 4.12 21.46
N ALA A 193 -19.85 3.00 21.21
CA ALA A 193 -20.41 1.87 20.47
C ALA A 193 -21.66 1.30 21.16
N TYR A 194 -21.62 1.13 22.49
CA TYR A 194 -22.76 0.70 23.28
C TYR A 194 -23.94 1.69 23.19
N SER A 195 -23.68 2.99 23.28
CA SER A 195 -24.72 4.02 23.18
C SER A 195 -25.45 3.91 21.83
N VAL A 196 -24.70 3.72 20.75
CA VAL A 196 -25.25 3.52 19.41
C VAL A 196 -25.97 2.18 19.30
N PHE A 197 -25.38 1.11 19.82
CA PHE A 197 -25.97 -0.23 19.77
C PHE A 197 -27.30 -0.30 20.54
N SER A 198 -27.39 0.36 21.69
CA SER A 198 -28.62 0.54 22.49
C SER A 198 -29.71 1.30 21.72
N LEU A 199 -29.35 2.29 20.92
CA LEU A 199 -30.29 2.96 20.02
C LEU A 199 -30.74 2.00 18.91
N LEU A 200 -29.81 1.26 18.29
CA LEU A 200 -30.08 0.41 17.14
C LEU A 200 -31.01 -0.78 17.44
N THR A 201 -31.10 -1.23 18.70
CA THR A 201 -32.10 -2.23 19.11
C THR A 201 -33.53 -1.70 19.17
N GLN A 202 -33.71 -0.38 19.27
CA GLN A 202 -35.01 0.26 19.48
C GLN A 202 -35.60 0.88 18.20
N VAL A 203 -34.78 1.05 17.17
CA VAL A 203 -35.19 1.72 15.94
C VAL A 203 -35.92 0.80 14.97
N THR A 204 -36.91 1.34 14.27
CA THR A 204 -37.74 0.59 13.30
C THR A 204 -37.32 0.79 11.85
N TRP A 205 -36.37 1.69 11.56
CA TRP A 205 -35.89 2.01 10.20
C TRP A 205 -34.73 1.14 9.73
N LEU A 206 -34.15 0.34 10.62
CA LEU A 206 -33.00 -0.51 10.32
C LEU A 206 -33.41 -1.64 9.35
N ALA A 207 -32.68 -1.76 8.26
CA ALA A 207 -32.91 -2.70 7.16
C ALA A 207 -31.76 -3.73 7.00
N LYS A 208 -30.60 -3.49 7.61
CA LYS A 208 -29.45 -4.40 7.64
C LYS A 208 -29.14 -4.81 9.07
N ASP A 209 -28.79 -6.07 9.29
CA ASP A 209 -28.39 -6.55 10.60
C ASP A 209 -27.17 -5.77 11.11
N ILE A 210 -27.05 -5.58 12.42
CA ILE A 210 -25.90 -4.90 13.03
C ILE A 210 -25.07 -5.92 13.78
N ILE A 211 -23.78 -6.00 13.43
CA ILE A 211 -22.80 -6.80 14.16
C ILE A 211 -21.92 -5.84 14.94
N TRP A 212 -21.90 -5.96 16.27
CA TRP A 212 -20.90 -5.29 17.10
C TRP A 212 -19.84 -6.28 17.53
N LEU A 213 -18.64 -6.12 16.98
CA LEU A 213 -17.45 -6.90 17.27
C LEU A 213 -16.56 -6.13 18.25
N VAL A 214 -16.45 -6.63 19.48
CA VAL A 214 -15.43 -6.20 20.43
C VAL A 214 -14.21 -7.07 20.22
N ALA A 215 -13.20 -6.50 19.54
CA ALA A 215 -12.02 -7.21 19.11
C ALA A 215 -10.95 -7.19 20.20
N ASP A 216 -10.46 -8.36 20.61
CA ASP A 216 -9.41 -8.49 21.63
C ASP A 216 -8.07 -8.02 21.09
N SER A 217 -7.66 -6.81 21.48
CA SER A 217 -6.43 -6.20 20.98
C SER A 217 -5.17 -6.64 21.73
N GLN A 218 -5.25 -7.56 22.70
CA GLN A 218 -4.08 -8.08 23.42
C GLN A 218 -2.99 -8.61 22.49
N TYR A 219 -3.39 -9.27 21.40
CA TYR A 219 -2.49 -9.87 20.42
C TYR A 219 -2.40 -9.08 19.10
N GLY A 220 -2.82 -7.80 19.13
CA GLY A 220 -2.85 -6.91 17.98
C GLY A 220 -4.25 -6.73 17.40
N GLU A 221 -4.61 -5.46 17.13
CA GLU A 221 -5.96 -5.06 16.70
C GLU A 221 -6.38 -5.72 15.38
N TYR A 222 -5.46 -5.78 14.40
CA TYR A 222 -5.72 -6.39 13.10
C TYR A 222 -5.93 -7.90 13.21
N ALA A 223 -5.09 -8.59 14.00
CA ALA A 223 -5.10 -10.04 14.10
C ALA A 223 -6.43 -10.57 14.63
N ALA A 224 -7.00 -9.90 15.63
CA ALA A 224 -8.29 -10.25 16.21
C ALA A 224 -9.44 -10.14 15.20
N VAL A 225 -9.47 -9.06 14.41
CA VAL A 225 -10.49 -8.84 13.38
C VAL A 225 -10.30 -9.80 12.20
N ALA A 226 -9.06 -9.99 11.74
CA ALA A 226 -8.74 -10.91 10.65
C ALA A 226 -9.11 -12.36 10.99
N ALA A 227 -8.86 -12.81 12.23
CA ALA A 227 -9.26 -14.14 12.69
C ALA A 227 -10.79 -14.31 12.67
N TRP A 228 -11.53 -13.31 13.17
CA TRP A 228 -12.99 -13.34 13.17
C TRP A 228 -13.56 -13.35 11.75
N LEU A 229 -13.03 -12.50 10.86
CA LEU A 229 -13.46 -12.45 9.47
C LEU A 229 -13.21 -13.75 8.73
N ARG A 230 -12.08 -14.42 9.01
CA ARG A 230 -11.78 -15.72 8.43
C ARG A 230 -12.85 -16.75 8.78
N GLU A 231 -13.22 -16.87 10.05
CA GLU A 231 -14.27 -17.80 10.47
C GLU A 231 -15.66 -17.38 9.93
N TYR A 232 -15.92 -16.07 9.84
CA TYR A 232 -17.15 -15.53 9.27
C TYR A 232 -17.37 -15.98 7.82
N GLN A 233 -16.31 -15.86 7.01
CA GLN A 233 -16.33 -16.13 5.57
C GLN A 233 -16.11 -17.62 5.24
N THR A 234 -15.33 -18.32 6.05
CA THR A 234 -15.04 -19.76 5.89
C THR A 234 -15.53 -20.55 7.10
N PRO A 235 -16.85 -20.82 7.20
CA PRO A 235 -17.41 -21.52 8.34
C PRO A 235 -16.89 -22.96 8.36
N LYS A 236 -16.32 -23.37 9.50
CA LYS A 236 -16.09 -24.78 9.77
C LYS A 236 -17.41 -25.36 10.26
N PHE A 237 -18.15 -26.01 9.36
CA PHE A 237 -19.33 -26.78 9.76
C PHE A 237 -18.86 -28.03 10.52
N SER A 238 -18.78 -27.94 11.84
CA SER A 238 -18.52 -29.10 12.71
C SER A 238 -19.79 -29.95 12.78
N SER A 239 -20.03 -30.79 11.76
CA SER A 239 -21.04 -31.86 11.86
C SER A 239 -20.55 -33.08 12.63
N LEU A 240 -19.32 -33.05 13.14
CA LEU A 240 -18.77 -34.02 14.08
C LEU A 240 -17.84 -33.24 15.00
N SER A 241 -18.11 -33.30 16.30
CA SER A 241 -17.19 -32.90 17.35
C SER A 241 -15.83 -33.56 17.11
N THR A 242 -14.91 -32.86 16.45
CA THR A 242 -13.50 -33.24 16.47
C THR A 242 -13.03 -33.09 17.92
N PRO A 243 -12.61 -34.17 18.60
CA PRO A 243 -12.25 -34.14 20.03
C PRO A 243 -11.12 -33.16 20.38
N ASN A 244 -10.43 -32.63 19.37
CA ASN A 244 -9.25 -31.78 19.52
C ASN A 244 -9.57 -30.28 19.50
N ALA A 245 -10.83 -29.88 19.27
CA ALA A 245 -11.24 -28.47 19.42
C ALA A 245 -11.56 -28.10 20.89
N GLU A 246 -11.68 -29.10 21.76
CA GLU A 246 -11.95 -28.98 23.20
C GLU A 246 -10.66 -29.04 24.05
N MET A 247 -9.53 -28.55 23.53
CA MET A 247 -8.24 -28.67 24.20
C MET A 247 -8.12 -27.83 25.50
N CYS A 248 -9.13 -27.01 25.84
CA CYS A 248 -9.12 -26.11 27.00
C CYS A 248 -10.45 -26.11 27.79
N PRO A 249 -10.67 -27.10 28.67
CA PRO A 249 -11.90 -27.21 29.46
C PRO A 249 -12.08 -26.08 30.49
N ASP A 250 -11.00 -25.53 31.05
CA ASP A 250 -11.09 -24.55 32.17
C ASP A 250 -11.82 -23.26 31.82
N VAL A 251 -11.78 -22.85 30.55
CA VAL A 251 -12.39 -21.60 30.08
C VAL A 251 -13.85 -21.81 29.74
N ASN A 252 -14.16 -22.92 29.06
CA ASN A 252 -15.55 -23.32 28.80
C ASN A 252 -16.30 -23.47 30.14
N ASN A 253 -15.64 -24.12 31.10
CA ASN A 253 -16.12 -24.23 32.47
C ASN A 253 -16.26 -22.86 33.15
N LEU A 254 -15.38 -21.88 32.94
CA LEU A 254 -15.52 -20.54 33.56
C LEU A 254 -16.74 -19.75 33.05
N PHE A 255 -17.12 -19.95 31.77
CA PHE A 255 -18.34 -19.39 31.20
C PHE A 255 -19.61 -20.17 31.60
N GLU A 256 -19.48 -21.46 31.96
CA GLU A 256 -20.59 -22.32 32.40
C GLU A 256 -20.82 -22.33 33.94
N LEU A 257 -19.77 -22.28 34.78
CA LEU A 257 -19.82 -22.63 36.21
C LEU A 257 -20.46 -21.59 37.15
N LYS A 258 -20.89 -20.42 36.65
CA LYS A 258 -21.67 -19.46 37.45
C LYS A 258 -23.12 -19.33 37.01
N GLY A 259 -23.62 -20.27 36.20
CA GLY A 259 -25.03 -20.41 35.86
C GLY A 259 -25.82 -21.20 36.91
N HIS A 260 -25.77 -20.83 38.20
CA HIS A 260 -26.72 -21.37 39.17
C HIS A 260 -27.94 -20.44 39.29
N SER A 261 -29.05 -20.97 38.79
CA SER A 261 -30.46 -20.58 38.99
C SER A 261 -30.99 -19.32 38.28
N ILE A 262 -31.93 -19.61 37.36
CA ILE A 262 -32.97 -18.78 36.73
C ILE A 262 -32.64 -18.27 35.31
N SER A 263 -33.31 -18.91 34.34
CA SER A 263 -33.40 -18.65 32.90
C SER A 263 -32.29 -19.25 32.02
N GLY A 264 -32.70 -20.07 31.05
CA GLY A 264 -31.84 -20.93 30.22
C GLY A 264 -30.70 -20.20 29.51
N SER A 265 -29.58 -20.90 29.34
CA SER A 265 -28.31 -20.44 28.80
C SER A 265 -28.45 -19.62 27.49
N LYS A 266 -28.38 -18.29 27.60
CA LYS A 266 -28.41 -17.37 26.44
C LYS A 266 -27.05 -17.11 25.80
N PHE A 267 -25.94 -17.57 26.39
CA PHE A 267 -24.62 -17.51 25.77
C PHE A 267 -24.40 -18.75 24.91
N SER A 268 -24.21 -18.57 23.61
CA SER A 268 -23.82 -19.68 22.72
C SER A 268 -22.32 -19.63 22.43
N ASN A 269 -21.63 -20.74 22.72
CA ASN A 269 -20.25 -20.95 22.28
C ASN A 269 -20.15 -21.24 20.77
N SER A 270 -21.28 -21.40 20.07
CA SER A 270 -21.31 -21.55 18.62
C SER A 270 -21.14 -20.20 17.91
N PHE A 271 -20.30 -20.19 16.88
CA PHE A 271 -20.08 -19.03 16.03
C PHE A 271 -21.38 -18.60 15.34
N ARG A 272 -21.82 -17.37 15.57
CA ARG A 272 -23.02 -16.80 14.95
C ARG A 272 -22.67 -15.91 13.76
N ARG A 273 -23.56 -15.90 12.77
CA ARG A 273 -23.44 -15.07 11.57
C ARG A 273 -24.69 -14.27 11.30
N ALA A 274 -24.47 -13.15 10.61
CA ALA A 274 -25.52 -12.39 9.96
C ALA A 274 -25.33 -12.47 8.44
N GLY A 275 -26.01 -11.59 7.73
CA GLY A 275 -25.90 -11.47 6.28
C GLY A 275 -24.51 -11.10 5.76
N THR A 276 -24.42 -10.91 4.46
CA THR A 276 -23.23 -10.37 3.79
C THR A 276 -22.92 -8.96 4.32
N MET A 277 -21.65 -8.69 4.61
CA MET A 277 -21.24 -7.41 5.16
C MET A 277 -21.26 -6.33 4.07
N ALA A 278 -22.05 -5.27 4.28
CA ALA A 278 -22.16 -4.13 3.38
C ALA A 278 -21.02 -3.13 3.61
N ALA A 279 -20.70 -2.85 4.87
CA ALA A 279 -19.58 -1.99 5.28
C ALA A 279 -19.15 -2.32 6.71
N ALA A 280 -17.95 -1.87 7.09
CA ALA A 280 -17.48 -1.91 8.47
C ALA A 280 -16.94 -0.56 8.97
N LEU A 281 -17.20 -0.25 10.23
CA LEU A 281 -16.70 0.95 10.90
C LEU A 281 -15.94 0.51 12.14
N VAL A 282 -14.65 0.85 12.20
CA VAL A 282 -13.86 0.66 13.42
C VAL A 282 -13.87 1.97 14.19
N LEU A 283 -14.24 1.92 15.46
CA LEU A 283 -14.25 3.07 16.35
C LEU A 283 -13.16 2.94 17.42
N LYS A 284 -12.35 3.98 17.53
CA LYS A 284 -11.31 4.15 18.54
C LYS A 284 -11.39 5.54 19.15
N VAL A 285 -11.01 5.65 20.41
CA VAL A 285 -10.81 6.92 21.10
C VAL A 285 -9.41 6.89 21.66
N ARG A 286 -8.59 7.86 21.28
CA ARG A 286 -7.20 7.96 21.71
C ARG A 286 -7.14 8.33 23.20
N ASP A 287 -6.27 7.66 23.94
CA ASP A 287 -5.92 8.08 25.29
C ASP A 287 -5.12 9.39 25.23
N GLN A 288 -5.52 10.37 26.05
CA GLN A 288 -4.78 11.61 26.38
C GLN A 288 -4.12 12.33 25.20
N ASN A 289 -4.71 13.43 24.74
CA ASN A 289 -4.09 14.28 23.72
C ASN A 289 -3.68 15.65 24.31
N GLU A 290 -2.52 16.15 23.90
CA GLU A 290 -2.07 17.53 24.20
C GLU A 290 -2.79 18.59 23.34
N GLN A 291 -3.67 18.15 22.42
CA GLN A 291 -4.36 19.04 21.48
C GLN A 291 -5.57 19.74 22.13
N PHE A 292 -5.75 21.01 21.74
CA PHE A 292 -6.77 21.91 22.30
C PHE A 292 -8.16 21.78 21.65
N GLU A 293 -8.34 20.89 20.67
CA GLU A 293 -9.57 20.70 19.89
C GLU A 293 -9.95 19.21 19.78
N ASP A 294 -11.25 18.92 19.73
CA ASP A 294 -11.77 17.58 19.45
C ASP A 294 -11.59 17.29 17.95
N THR A 295 -10.76 16.31 17.63
CA THR A 295 -10.47 15.92 16.25
C THR A 295 -10.86 14.48 15.99
N ILE A 296 -11.16 14.16 14.73
CA ILE A 296 -11.39 12.80 14.27
C ILE A 296 -10.40 12.48 13.15
N SER A 297 -9.55 11.48 13.38
CA SER A 297 -8.63 10.96 12.38
C SER A 297 -9.30 9.82 11.62
N ILE A 298 -9.23 9.87 10.28
CA ILE A 298 -9.70 8.80 9.40
C ILE A 298 -8.50 8.04 8.87
N TYR A 299 -8.47 6.73 9.11
CA TYR A 299 -7.51 5.80 8.53
C TYR A 299 -8.22 4.90 7.53
N ALA A 300 -7.68 4.80 6.33
CA ALA A 300 -8.32 4.12 5.19
C ALA A 300 -7.37 3.21 4.40
N GLU A 301 -6.06 3.39 4.53
CA GLU A 301 -5.05 2.61 3.86
C GLU A 301 -5.05 1.16 4.38
N ALA A 302 -5.44 0.23 3.50
CA ALA A 302 -5.47 -1.21 3.78
C ALA A 302 -4.27 -1.96 3.18
N SER A 303 -4.34 -3.29 3.21
CA SER A 303 -3.30 -4.20 2.68
C SER A 303 -2.96 -3.87 1.23
N ASN A 304 -1.66 -3.82 0.91
CA ASN A 304 -1.14 -3.53 -0.43
C ASN A 304 -1.63 -2.22 -1.06
N GLY A 305 -1.94 -1.21 -0.23
CA GLY A 305 -2.33 0.12 -0.71
C GLY A 305 -3.75 0.20 -1.26
N GLN A 306 -4.57 -0.81 -0.97
CA GLN A 306 -5.99 -0.76 -1.31
C GLN A 306 -6.71 0.29 -0.47
N MET A 307 -7.65 0.98 -1.11
CA MET A 307 -8.51 1.98 -0.47
C MET A 307 -9.97 1.50 -0.44
N PRO A 308 -10.76 1.88 0.58
CA PRO A 308 -12.19 1.71 0.57
C PRO A 308 -12.82 2.63 -0.48
N ASN A 309 -14.11 2.42 -0.76
CA ASN A 309 -14.86 3.35 -1.58
C ASN A 309 -14.81 4.79 -1.00
N LEU A 310 -14.44 5.78 -1.83
CA LEU A 310 -14.29 7.18 -1.43
C LEU A 310 -15.57 7.78 -0.81
N ASP A 311 -16.76 7.32 -1.22
CA ASP A 311 -18.02 7.84 -0.67
C ASP A 311 -18.18 7.53 0.82
N LEU A 312 -17.64 6.41 1.31
CA LEU A 312 -17.66 6.08 2.74
C LEU A 312 -16.87 7.12 3.55
N ILE A 313 -15.69 7.51 3.07
CA ILE A 313 -14.87 8.58 3.67
C ILE A 313 -15.61 9.91 3.59
N ASN A 314 -16.23 10.21 2.44
CA ASN A 314 -16.94 11.48 2.23
C ASN A 314 -18.17 11.61 3.14
N VAL A 315 -18.92 10.53 3.37
CA VAL A 315 -20.04 10.50 4.31
C VAL A 315 -19.57 10.82 5.72
N VAL A 316 -18.49 10.18 6.18
CA VAL A 316 -17.93 10.49 7.51
C VAL A 316 -17.47 11.93 7.59
N ASN A 317 -16.66 12.39 6.62
CA ASN A 317 -16.14 13.75 6.62
C ASN A 317 -17.27 14.79 6.62
N TYR A 318 -18.27 14.59 5.76
CA TYR A 318 -19.43 15.48 5.68
C TYR A 318 -20.19 15.54 7.02
N LEU A 319 -20.51 14.40 7.63
CA LEU A 319 -21.24 14.34 8.90
C LEU A 319 -20.41 14.88 10.07
N ALA A 320 -19.12 14.58 10.12
CA ALA A 320 -18.23 15.07 11.17
C ALA A 320 -18.17 16.60 11.16
N VAL A 321 -17.90 17.21 9.99
CA VAL A 321 -17.75 18.66 9.84
C VAL A 321 -19.10 19.38 9.96
N HIS A 322 -20.11 18.96 9.20
CA HIS A 322 -21.35 19.75 9.05
C HIS A 322 -22.43 19.41 10.08
N ARG A 323 -22.40 18.21 10.70
CA ARG A 323 -23.41 17.80 11.70
C ARG A 323 -22.88 17.85 13.12
N GLN A 324 -21.63 17.42 13.37
CA GLN A 324 -21.08 17.33 14.73
C GLN A 324 -20.09 18.46 15.07
N GLY A 325 -19.65 19.25 14.07
CA GLY A 325 -18.67 20.31 14.27
C GLY A 325 -17.29 19.78 14.67
N LEU A 326 -16.96 18.55 14.28
CA LEU A 326 -15.66 17.92 14.53
C LEU A 326 -14.68 18.26 13.41
N ARG A 327 -13.41 18.49 13.78
CA ARG A 327 -12.34 18.69 12.80
C ARG A 327 -11.81 17.34 12.33
N VAL A 328 -11.87 17.11 11.02
CA VAL A 328 -11.42 15.86 10.42
C VAL A 328 -9.95 15.98 10.02
N ASN A 329 -9.15 15.00 10.41
CA ASN A 329 -7.74 14.89 10.07
C ASN A 329 -7.50 13.61 9.26
N VAL A 330 -6.53 13.69 8.36
CA VAL A 330 -5.92 12.55 7.66
C VAL A 330 -4.42 12.63 7.93
N GLU A 331 -3.74 11.49 7.88
CA GLU A 331 -2.30 11.40 8.17
C GLU A 331 -1.46 12.29 7.24
N LYS A 332 -0.40 12.88 7.79
CA LYS A 332 0.45 13.87 7.11
C LYS A 332 1.91 13.62 7.42
N LEU A 333 2.77 13.82 6.43
CA LEU A 333 4.22 13.87 6.67
C LEU A 333 4.61 15.23 7.26
N TRP A 334 4.73 15.28 8.58
CA TRP A 334 5.05 16.49 9.34
C TRP A 334 6.37 17.14 8.92
N SER A 335 7.36 16.36 8.45
CA SER A 335 8.63 16.86 7.94
C SER A 335 8.47 17.79 6.73
N LEU A 336 7.43 17.58 5.90
CA LEU A 336 7.18 18.39 4.72
C LEU A 336 6.47 19.72 5.03
N LEU A 337 5.70 19.80 6.12
CA LEU A 337 4.97 21.02 6.50
C LEU A 337 5.89 22.21 6.79
N ASN A 338 7.09 21.92 7.32
CA ASN A 338 8.08 22.93 7.66
C ASN A 338 9.06 23.26 6.52
N SER A 339 8.95 22.60 5.36
CA SER A 339 9.88 22.78 4.24
C SER A 339 9.76 24.16 3.59
N SER A 340 10.81 24.98 3.69
CA SER A 340 10.89 26.29 3.02
C SER A 340 10.80 26.17 1.51
N TRP A 341 11.38 25.12 0.93
CA TRP A 341 11.35 24.88 -0.51
C TRP A 341 9.93 24.61 -1.02
N LEU A 342 9.13 23.80 -0.30
CA LEU A 342 7.73 23.56 -0.65
C LEU A 342 6.88 24.83 -0.52
N LYS A 343 7.15 25.68 0.48
CA LYS A 343 6.49 26.98 0.63
C LYS A 343 6.76 27.88 -0.58
N SER A 344 8.03 28.01 -1.01
CA SER A 344 8.37 28.78 -2.21
C SER A 344 7.71 28.22 -3.47
N LEU A 345 7.63 26.89 -3.60
CA LEU A 345 6.93 26.25 -4.73
C LEU A 345 5.42 26.56 -4.72
N GLY A 346 4.79 26.50 -3.54
CA GLY A 346 3.39 26.89 -3.35
C GLY A 346 3.13 28.36 -3.70
N GLU A 347 4.02 29.27 -3.29
CA GLU A 347 3.95 30.70 -3.65
C GLU A 347 4.07 30.93 -5.17
N ILE A 348 4.95 30.17 -5.83
CA ILE A 348 5.09 30.20 -7.30
C ILE A 348 3.77 29.77 -7.95
N PHE A 349 3.17 28.65 -7.53
CA PHE A 349 1.89 28.19 -8.08
C PHE A 349 0.74 29.17 -7.79
N GLU A 350 0.72 29.77 -6.61
CA GLU A 350 -0.27 30.79 -6.26
C GLU A 350 -0.12 32.05 -7.14
N SER A 351 1.11 32.48 -7.41
CA SER A 351 1.39 33.61 -8.30
C SER A 351 0.99 33.32 -9.75
N LEU A 352 1.31 32.12 -10.25
CA LEU A 352 0.94 31.65 -11.59
C LEU A 352 -0.58 31.59 -11.74
N ALA A 353 -1.29 31.11 -10.72
CA ALA A 353 -2.74 31.10 -10.68
C ALA A 353 -3.34 32.51 -10.76
N LYS A 354 -2.78 33.48 -10.04
CA LYS A 354 -3.21 34.89 -10.11
C LYS A 354 -3.00 35.47 -11.51
N VAL A 355 -1.85 35.20 -12.13
CA VAL A 355 -1.56 35.61 -13.51
C VAL A 355 -2.52 34.95 -14.50
N ALA A 356 -2.72 33.64 -14.39
CA ALA A 356 -3.64 32.89 -15.24
C ALA A 356 -5.09 33.43 -15.15
N LYS A 357 -5.54 33.76 -13.93
CA LYS A 357 -6.85 34.38 -13.68
C LYS A 357 -6.96 35.78 -14.30
N SER A 358 -5.87 36.55 -14.35
CA SER A 358 -5.83 37.86 -15.01
C SER A 358 -5.95 37.74 -16.54
N LEU A 359 -5.39 36.68 -17.13
CA LEU A 359 -5.48 36.42 -18.57
C LEU A 359 -6.86 35.89 -18.98
N TYR A 360 -7.45 35.00 -18.18
CA TYR A 360 -8.78 34.48 -18.45
C TYR A 360 -9.57 34.26 -17.15
N PRO A 361 -10.57 35.11 -16.85
CA PRO A 361 -11.29 35.07 -15.59
C PRO A 361 -12.06 33.77 -15.30
N LYS A 362 -12.33 32.93 -16.31
CA LYS A 362 -13.02 31.64 -16.09
C LYS A 362 -12.07 30.51 -15.67
N TRP A 363 -10.75 30.71 -15.71
CA TRP A 363 -9.80 29.73 -15.18
C TRP A 363 -9.81 29.75 -13.65
N LYS A 364 -10.38 28.71 -13.06
CA LYS A 364 -10.43 28.48 -11.61
C LYS A 364 -9.24 27.64 -11.13
N PHE A 365 -8.05 27.88 -11.68
CA PHE A 365 -6.85 27.16 -11.30
C PHE A 365 -6.10 27.96 -10.23
N GLY A 366 -5.86 27.36 -9.06
CA GLY A 366 -5.11 27.99 -7.98
C GLY A 366 -5.61 27.65 -6.58
N ILE A 367 -4.67 27.28 -5.71
CA ILE A 367 -4.88 27.09 -4.27
C ILE A 367 -3.88 27.97 -3.51
N PRO A 368 -4.19 28.42 -2.27
CA PRO A 368 -3.24 29.13 -1.42
C PRO A 368 -1.97 28.31 -1.18
N ALA A 369 -0.82 28.97 -1.01
CA ALA A 369 0.45 28.29 -0.76
C ALA A 369 0.40 27.38 0.50
N THR A 370 -0.34 27.78 1.54
CA THR A 370 -0.52 26.98 2.76
C THR A 370 -1.28 25.68 2.49
N GLU A 371 -2.38 25.77 1.71
CA GLU A 371 -3.17 24.61 1.29
C GLU A 371 -2.38 23.70 0.35
N TYR A 372 -1.53 24.27 -0.51
CA TYR A 372 -0.62 23.50 -1.34
C TYR A 372 0.36 22.67 -0.50
N VAL A 373 1.02 23.27 0.48
CA VAL A 373 2.00 22.58 1.35
C VAL A 373 1.32 21.46 2.16
N GLU A 374 0.15 21.75 2.75
CA GLU A 374 -0.65 20.75 3.46
C GLU A 374 -1.13 19.63 2.52
N GLY A 375 -1.52 20.01 1.30
CA GLY A 375 -1.90 19.12 0.21
C GLY A 375 -0.79 18.16 -0.18
N THR A 376 0.42 18.66 -0.38
CA THR A 376 1.62 17.86 -0.70
C THR A 376 2.01 16.95 0.46
N ALA A 377 1.95 17.43 1.71
CA ALA A 377 2.29 16.63 2.89
C ALA A 377 1.32 15.45 3.08
N THR A 378 0.03 15.68 2.84
CA THR A 378 -1.00 14.63 2.88
C THR A 378 -0.84 13.65 1.71
N LEU A 379 -0.60 14.16 0.49
CA LEU A 379 -0.38 13.34 -0.70
C LEU A 379 0.83 12.41 -0.54
N ALA A 380 1.94 12.93 -0.02
CA ALA A 380 3.14 12.16 0.24
C ALA A 380 2.93 11.11 1.34
N SER A 381 2.14 11.43 2.37
CA SER A 381 1.73 10.47 3.39
C SER A 381 0.88 9.35 2.79
N SER A 382 -0.12 9.70 1.98
CA SER A 382 -0.98 8.72 1.32
C SER A 382 -0.20 7.80 0.38
N LEU A 383 0.74 8.34 -0.43
CA LEU A 383 1.65 7.53 -1.25
C LEU A 383 2.53 6.63 -0.39
N TYR A 384 3.06 7.14 0.73
CA TYR A 384 3.93 6.36 1.61
C TYR A 384 3.21 5.16 2.24
N TYR A 385 2.05 5.36 2.87
CA TYR A 385 1.30 4.27 3.49
C TYR A 385 0.73 3.29 2.46
N GLN A 386 0.28 3.77 1.30
CA GLN A 386 -0.12 2.87 0.21
C GLN A 386 1.06 2.05 -0.31
N ALA A 387 2.24 2.65 -0.49
CA ALA A 387 3.43 1.94 -0.93
C ALA A 387 3.90 0.92 0.12
N LEU A 388 3.92 1.27 1.41
CA LEU A 388 4.22 0.31 2.47
C LEU A 388 3.31 -0.92 2.40
N GLY A 389 2.04 -0.73 2.04
CA GLY A 389 1.07 -1.82 1.90
C GLY A 389 0.70 -2.49 3.24
N VAL A 390 1.07 -1.86 4.35
CA VAL A 390 0.72 -2.27 5.71
C VAL A 390 -0.55 -1.52 6.12
N PRO A 391 -1.61 -2.21 6.57
CA PRO A 391 -2.83 -1.56 7.04
C PRO A 391 -2.56 -0.56 8.16
N THR A 392 -3.16 0.63 8.05
CA THR A 392 -3.08 1.67 9.09
C THR A 392 -3.96 1.38 10.30
N GLY A 393 -4.86 0.40 10.19
CA GLY A 393 -5.71 -0.05 11.29
C GLY A 393 -6.39 -1.38 11.01
N PRO A 394 -7.24 -1.84 11.95
CA PRO A 394 -7.91 -3.14 11.84
C PRO A 394 -8.95 -3.21 10.71
N HIS A 395 -9.35 -2.06 10.13
CA HIS A 395 -10.19 -2.03 8.94
C HIS A 395 -9.54 -2.74 7.74
N GLY A 396 -8.21 -2.82 7.67
CA GLY A 396 -7.51 -3.46 6.55
C GLY A 396 -7.92 -4.93 6.33
N ALA A 397 -8.27 -5.65 7.40
CA ALA A 397 -8.66 -7.05 7.32
C ALA A 397 -9.98 -7.24 6.55
N PHE A 398 -10.87 -6.25 6.56
CA PHE A 398 -12.11 -6.28 5.77
C PHE A 398 -11.84 -6.16 4.28
N ARG A 399 -10.78 -5.44 3.91
CA ARG A 399 -10.47 -5.18 2.50
C ARG A 399 -10.01 -6.43 1.76
N ASP A 400 -9.35 -7.36 2.45
CA ASP A 400 -9.01 -8.69 1.93
C ASP A 400 -10.26 -9.48 1.48
N TYR A 401 -11.42 -9.19 2.09
CA TYR A 401 -12.72 -9.79 1.76
C TYR A 401 -13.63 -8.85 0.94
N GLN A 402 -13.08 -7.80 0.33
CA GLN A 402 -13.81 -6.81 -0.47
C GLN A 402 -14.98 -6.14 0.28
N VAL A 403 -14.82 -5.94 1.59
CA VAL A 403 -15.76 -5.16 2.41
C VAL A 403 -15.15 -3.79 2.65
N ASP A 404 -15.89 -2.74 2.29
CA ASP A 404 -15.44 -1.36 2.52
C ASP A 404 -15.47 -1.03 4.00
N ALA A 405 -14.31 -0.62 4.53
CA ALA A 405 -14.12 -0.36 5.94
C ALA A 405 -13.17 0.79 6.19
N ILE A 406 -13.39 1.50 7.29
CA ILE A 406 -12.54 2.62 7.74
C ILE A 406 -12.35 2.55 9.25
N THR A 407 -11.22 3.06 9.74
CA THR A 407 -11.00 3.28 11.17
C THR A 407 -11.13 4.76 11.50
N LEU A 408 -11.97 5.04 12.49
CA LEU A 408 -12.24 6.36 13.03
C LEU A 408 -11.62 6.45 14.41
N GLU A 409 -10.62 7.30 14.56
CA GLU A 409 -10.01 7.58 15.85
C GLU A 409 -10.39 8.99 16.32
N ILE A 410 -11.23 9.05 17.35
CA ILE A 410 -11.61 10.30 17.99
C ILE A 410 -10.49 10.66 18.97
N SER A 411 -9.91 11.84 18.80
CA SER A 411 -8.88 12.41 19.66
C SER A 411 -9.48 13.58 20.44
N PRO A 412 -9.92 13.32 21.67
CA PRO A 412 -10.72 14.28 22.42
C PRO A 412 -9.82 15.28 23.17
N LYS A 413 -10.26 16.53 23.32
CA LYS A 413 -9.55 17.62 24.02
C LYS A 413 -9.36 17.28 25.51
N PHE A 414 -8.22 17.61 26.11
CA PHE A 414 -8.02 17.39 27.55
C PHE A 414 -9.15 17.98 28.43
N SER A 415 -9.98 17.13 29.05
CA SER A 415 -10.89 17.49 30.15
C SER A 415 -11.31 16.26 30.96
N LEU A 416 -11.20 16.35 32.29
CA LEU A 416 -11.66 15.30 33.23
C LEU A 416 -13.15 15.42 33.58
N ASP A 417 -13.87 16.38 32.98
CA ASP A 417 -15.25 16.68 33.34
C ASP A 417 -16.24 15.61 32.83
N LYS A 418 -17.20 15.25 33.68
CA LYS A 418 -18.30 14.33 33.36
C LYS A 418 -19.20 14.91 32.26
N VAL A 419 -19.41 16.23 32.24
CA VAL A 419 -20.20 16.91 31.22
C VAL A 419 -19.58 16.72 29.84
N TRP A 420 -18.26 16.90 29.77
CA TRP A 420 -17.49 16.73 28.53
C TRP A 420 -17.50 15.29 28.03
N ARG A 421 -17.36 14.31 28.93
CA ARG A 421 -17.47 12.89 28.59
C ARG A 421 -18.80 12.58 27.90
N ASN A 422 -19.90 13.10 28.44
CA ASN A 422 -21.22 12.93 27.85
C ASN A 422 -21.30 13.58 26.47
N ASP A 423 -20.70 14.77 26.29
CA ASP A 423 -20.70 15.46 25.00
C ASP A 423 -19.97 14.66 23.92
N ILE A 424 -18.82 14.06 24.23
CA ILE A 424 -18.10 13.20 23.27
C ILE A 424 -18.86 11.93 22.94
N LEU A 425 -19.43 11.27 23.95
CA LEU A 425 -20.25 10.08 23.71
C LEU A 425 -21.45 10.41 22.82
N LEU A 426 -22.06 11.58 23.04
CA LEU A 426 -23.18 12.06 22.24
C LEU A 426 -22.75 12.40 20.81
N ARG A 427 -21.69 13.21 20.62
CA ARG A 427 -21.22 13.62 19.28
C ARG A 427 -20.68 12.45 18.48
N GLY A 428 -19.84 11.62 19.10
CA GLY A 428 -19.30 10.41 18.51
C GLY A 428 -20.43 9.44 18.14
N GLY A 429 -21.36 9.21 19.06
CA GLY A 429 -22.49 8.32 18.79
C GLY A 429 -23.43 8.84 17.69
N ARG A 430 -23.71 10.16 17.64
CA ARG A 430 -24.51 10.77 16.56
C ARG A 430 -23.80 10.73 15.21
N LEU A 431 -22.46 10.83 15.19
CA LEU A 431 -21.69 10.63 13.98
C LEU A 431 -21.87 9.20 13.46
N ILE A 432 -21.60 8.19 14.31
CA ILE A 432 -21.71 6.78 13.93
C ILE A 432 -23.14 6.42 13.54
N GLU A 433 -24.15 6.90 14.27
CA GLU A 433 -25.56 6.76 13.91
C GLU A 433 -25.84 7.30 12.50
N GLY A 434 -25.33 8.49 12.18
CA GLY A 434 -25.49 9.11 10.86
C GLY A 434 -24.84 8.30 9.73
N VAL A 435 -23.65 7.74 9.98
CA VAL A 435 -22.94 6.90 9.00
C VAL A 435 -23.69 5.58 8.80
N ILE A 436 -24.12 4.91 9.88
CA ILE A 436 -24.92 3.68 9.82
C ILE A 436 -26.22 3.92 9.07
N ARG A 437 -26.92 5.02 9.31
CA ARG A 437 -28.12 5.38 8.52
C ARG A 437 -27.83 5.52 7.03
N SER A 438 -26.71 6.17 6.69
CA SER A 438 -26.33 6.40 5.29
C SER A 438 -26.04 5.06 4.59
N VAL A 439 -25.28 4.16 5.24
CA VAL A 439 -25.00 2.81 4.72
C VAL A 439 -26.23 1.91 4.71
N ASN A 440 -27.13 2.04 5.70
CA ASN A 440 -28.37 1.29 5.78
C ASN A 440 -29.29 1.54 4.58
N ASN A 441 -29.23 2.74 3.98
CA ASN A 441 -30.01 3.10 2.80
C ASN A 441 -29.45 2.55 1.48
N LEU A 442 -28.21 2.06 1.46
CA LEU A 442 -27.64 1.45 0.25
C LEU A 442 -28.42 0.21 -0.15
N LEU A 443 -28.80 0.09 -1.41
CA LEU A 443 -29.48 -1.11 -1.93
C LEU A 443 -28.47 -2.12 -2.52
N GLU A 444 -27.30 -1.63 -2.90
CA GLU A 444 -26.23 -2.40 -3.52
C GLU A 444 -24.91 -2.13 -2.79
N LYS A 445 -23.93 -3.00 -3.01
CA LYS A 445 -22.56 -2.76 -2.55
C LYS A 445 -22.01 -1.48 -3.19
N PHE A 446 -21.09 -0.79 -2.53
CA PHE A 446 -20.43 0.38 -3.08
C PHE A 446 -19.80 0.07 -4.45
N HIS A 447 -20.16 0.82 -5.49
CA HIS A 447 -19.64 0.61 -6.85
C HIS A 447 -19.52 1.89 -7.68
N GLN A 448 -20.21 2.98 -7.32
CA GLN A 448 -20.25 4.20 -8.15
C GLN A 448 -19.02 5.11 -7.99
N SER A 449 -18.42 5.15 -6.79
CA SER A 449 -17.26 6.02 -6.51
C SER A 449 -15.91 5.39 -6.84
N PHE A 450 -14.83 6.16 -6.63
CA PHE A 450 -13.46 5.74 -6.91
C PHE A 450 -12.90 4.78 -5.84
N PHE A 451 -12.14 3.78 -6.29
CA PHE A 451 -11.34 2.86 -5.46
C PHE A 451 -9.83 3.09 -5.59
N LEU A 452 -9.41 3.88 -6.58
CA LEU A 452 -8.01 4.23 -6.85
C LEU A 452 -7.89 5.76 -6.82
N TYR A 453 -7.47 6.27 -5.67
CA TYR A 453 -7.30 7.70 -5.42
C TYR A 453 -6.22 7.97 -4.39
N LEU A 454 -5.70 9.19 -4.42
CA LEU A 454 -4.78 9.72 -3.41
C LEU A 454 -5.45 10.90 -2.70
N LEU A 455 -5.38 10.93 -1.37
CA LEU A 455 -5.92 12.04 -0.59
C LEU A 455 -4.90 13.19 -0.52
N THR A 456 -5.38 14.41 -0.72
CA THR A 456 -4.60 15.65 -0.53
C THR A 456 -5.12 16.46 0.65
N SER A 457 -6.39 16.27 1.01
CA SER A 457 -6.97 16.75 2.25
C SER A 457 -8.20 15.90 2.57
N PRO A 458 -8.82 16.04 3.76
CA PRO A 458 -10.07 15.33 4.07
C PRO A 458 -11.20 15.59 3.06
N SER A 459 -11.15 16.72 2.35
CA SER A 459 -12.16 17.13 1.37
C SER A 459 -11.64 17.20 -0.07
N LYS A 460 -10.41 16.75 -0.35
CA LYS A 460 -9.83 16.76 -1.70
C LYS A 460 -9.06 15.49 -2.05
N PHE A 461 -9.26 15.01 -3.27
CA PHE A 461 -8.63 13.80 -3.78
C PHE A 461 -8.12 13.97 -5.21
N VAL A 462 -7.17 13.12 -5.58
CA VAL A 462 -6.65 12.98 -6.95
C VAL A 462 -7.02 11.58 -7.45
N SER A 463 -7.76 11.51 -8.56
CA SER A 463 -8.16 10.22 -9.15
C SER A 463 -7.05 9.59 -10.00
N VAL A 464 -7.14 8.28 -10.20
CA VAL A 464 -6.24 7.49 -11.05
C VAL A 464 -5.97 8.11 -12.42
N GLY A 465 -6.99 8.65 -13.09
CA GLY A 465 -6.82 9.27 -14.40
C GLY A 465 -5.89 10.49 -14.42
N VAL A 466 -5.68 11.16 -13.29
CA VAL A 466 -4.81 12.35 -13.18
C VAL A 466 -3.40 11.94 -12.78
N TYR A 467 -3.25 11.17 -11.70
CA TYR A 467 -1.91 10.83 -11.20
C TYR A 467 -1.17 9.86 -12.13
N MET A 468 -1.87 8.99 -12.89
CA MET A 468 -1.24 8.06 -13.84
C MET A 468 -0.49 8.78 -14.96
N ILE A 469 -0.84 10.04 -15.26
CA ILE A 469 -0.15 10.83 -16.28
C ILE A 469 1.29 11.10 -15.86
N ALA A 470 1.52 11.41 -14.57
CA ALA A 470 2.85 11.67 -14.05
C ALA A 470 3.73 10.42 -14.14
N PHE A 471 3.20 9.27 -13.70
CA PHE A 471 3.84 7.96 -13.84
C PHE A 471 4.20 7.64 -15.29
N ALA A 472 3.23 7.76 -16.21
CA ALA A 472 3.42 7.43 -17.62
C ALA A 472 4.51 8.30 -18.26
N LEU A 473 4.56 9.59 -17.93
CA LEU A 473 5.61 10.50 -18.38
C LEU A 473 6.99 10.13 -17.84
N LEU A 474 7.09 9.65 -16.59
CA LEU A 474 8.34 9.18 -16.02
C LEU A 474 8.86 7.93 -16.73
N ILE A 475 8.01 6.95 -17.02
CA ILE A 475 8.45 5.67 -17.59
C ILE A 475 8.56 5.66 -19.13
N ALA A 476 7.88 6.58 -19.83
CA ALA A 476 7.86 6.65 -21.30
C ALA A 476 9.24 6.70 -21.98
N PRO A 477 10.28 7.36 -21.41
CA PRO A 477 11.63 7.36 -21.98
C PRO A 477 12.31 5.99 -22.01
N LEU A 478 11.99 5.10 -21.07
CA LEU A 478 12.68 3.82 -20.92
C LEU A 478 12.66 2.97 -22.21
N PRO A 479 11.50 2.62 -22.81
CA PRO A 479 11.47 1.84 -24.05
C PRO A 479 12.14 2.56 -25.23
N MET A 480 12.06 3.90 -25.29
CA MET A 480 12.69 4.69 -26.36
C MET A 480 14.22 4.63 -26.29
N VAL A 481 14.78 4.79 -25.08
CA VAL A 481 16.22 4.72 -24.84
C VAL A 481 16.74 3.29 -24.99
N ALA A 482 15.98 2.30 -24.54
CA ALA A 482 16.32 0.89 -24.77
C ALA A 482 16.42 0.60 -26.27
N ALA A 483 15.45 1.05 -27.07
CA ALA A 483 15.47 0.89 -28.51
C ALA A 483 16.62 1.65 -29.18
N SER A 484 16.91 2.88 -28.75
CA SER A 484 18.02 3.67 -29.33
C SER A 484 19.37 3.00 -29.07
N LEU A 485 19.62 2.56 -27.83
CA LEU A 485 20.84 1.85 -27.46
C LEU A 485 21.02 0.54 -28.23
N TYR A 486 19.93 -0.18 -28.48
CA TYR A 486 19.96 -1.40 -29.29
C TYR A 486 20.32 -1.10 -30.75
N VAL A 487 19.78 -0.03 -31.34
CA VAL A 487 20.11 0.38 -32.72
C VAL A 487 21.57 0.85 -32.81
N ASP A 488 22.03 1.66 -31.86
CA ASP A 488 23.39 2.20 -31.82
C ASP A 488 24.46 1.11 -31.64
N ALA A 489 24.20 0.13 -30.76
CA ALA A 489 25.10 -0.99 -30.54
C ALA A 489 25.25 -1.87 -31.80
N ASN A 490 24.19 -1.96 -32.61
CA ASN A 490 24.17 -2.80 -33.82
C ASN A 490 24.62 -2.08 -35.10
N SER A 491 24.49 -0.76 -35.16
CA SER A 491 25.03 0.04 -36.28
C SER A 491 26.56 0.06 -36.25
N SER A 492 27.16 0.15 -35.06
CA SER A 492 28.61 0.22 -34.89
C SER A 492 29.38 -1.07 -35.23
N SER A 493 28.74 -2.25 -35.19
CA SER A 493 29.36 -3.50 -35.64
C SER A 493 29.54 -3.60 -37.17
N ASN A 494 28.88 -2.74 -37.95
CA ASN A 494 29.03 -2.72 -39.41
C ASN A 494 30.25 -1.90 -39.87
N CYS A 495 30.85 -1.09 -38.99
CA CYS A 495 31.97 -0.20 -39.34
C CYS A 495 33.36 -0.80 -39.11
N SER A 496 33.49 -1.99 -38.52
CA SER A 496 34.79 -2.65 -38.28
C SER A 496 35.26 -3.57 -39.42
N LYS A 497 34.63 -3.50 -40.60
CA LYS A 497 35.13 -4.10 -41.85
C LYS A 497 35.43 -3.00 -42.88
N GLY A 498 36.43 -2.18 -42.58
CA GLY A 498 37.11 -1.35 -43.58
C GLY A 498 38.48 -1.96 -43.83
N ASP A 499 38.78 -2.21 -45.10
CA ASP A 499 40.08 -2.63 -45.68
C ASP A 499 40.23 -4.12 -46.03
N SER A 500 39.52 -4.54 -47.07
CA SER A 500 40.14 -5.25 -48.21
C SER A 500 39.16 -5.32 -49.37
N SER A 501 39.64 -4.88 -50.53
CA SER A 501 38.93 -4.81 -51.80
C SER A 501 38.77 -6.19 -52.44
N THR A 502 37.53 -6.71 -52.52
CA THR A 502 37.05 -7.57 -53.61
C THR A 502 35.51 -7.71 -53.54
N PRO A 503 34.77 -7.60 -54.67
CA PRO A 503 33.33 -7.83 -54.69
C PRO A 503 33.07 -9.32 -54.94
N SER A 504 32.52 -10.04 -53.98
CA SER A 504 31.97 -11.39 -54.24
C SER A 504 30.69 -11.64 -53.45
N ALA A 505 29.64 -11.92 -54.23
CA ALA A 505 28.39 -12.63 -53.92
C ALA A 505 27.59 -12.19 -52.68
N ILE A 506 26.51 -11.46 -52.96
CA ILE A 506 25.43 -11.11 -52.03
C ILE A 506 24.41 -12.26 -52.10
N THR A 507 24.28 -13.06 -51.04
CA THR A 507 23.01 -13.71 -50.59
C THR A 507 23.13 -14.45 -49.24
N ASP A 508 24.32 -14.92 -48.81
CA ASP A 508 24.46 -15.68 -47.54
C ASP A 508 24.96 -14.85 -46.33
N THR A 509 25.28 -13.57 -46.55
CA THR A 509 25.88 -12.67 -45.54
C THR A 509 24.85 -11.99 -44.62
N ASP A 510 23.58 -11.89 -45.04
CA ASP A 510 22.52 -11.26 -44.25
C ASP A 510 22.00 -12.18 -43.14
N GLU A 511 21.84 -13.49 -43.37
CA GLU A 511 21.41 -14.42 -42.30
C GLU A 511 22.47 -14.58 -41.20
N HIS A 512 23.75 -14.70 -41.57
CA HIS A 512 24.83 -14.82 -40.59
C HIS A 512 25.01 -13.55 -39.76
N SER A 513 24.85 -12.36 -40.35
CA SER A 513 24.94 -11.08 -39.61
C SER A 513 23.75 -10.86 -38.68
N ILE A 514 22.54 -11.26 -39.09
CA ILE A 514 21.33 -11.26 -38.25
C ILE A 514 21.45 -12.27 -37.10
N ALA A 515 22.02 -13.45 -37.37
CA ALA A 515 22.29 -14.44 -36.34
C ALA A 515 23.28 -13.90 -35.30
N ILE A 516 24.44 -13.37 -35.71
CA ILE A 516 25.44 -12.80 -34.79
C ILE A 516 24.84 -11.66 -33.93
N ARG A 517 24.02 -10.80 -34.54
CA ARG A 517 23.29 -9.72 -33.83
C ARG A 517 22.34 -10.27 -32.75
N SER A 518 21.60 -11.32 -33.09
CA SER A 518 20.64 -11.97 -32.18
C SER A 518 21.36 -12.66 -31.01
N TRP A 519 22.51 -13.29 -31.26
CA TRP A 519 23.33 -13.94 -30.23
C TRP A 519 23.95 -12.95 -29.24
N ARG A 520 24.39 -11.76 -29.69
CA ARG A 520 24.92 -10.72 -28.80
C ARG A 520 23.86 -10.18 -27.84
N TRP A 521 22.67 -9.88 -28.35
CA TRP A 521 21.54 -9.49 -27.51
C TRP A 521 21.14 -10.60 -26.54
N LEU A 522 21.13 -11.85 -27.00
CA LEU A 522 20.81 -13.01 -26.16
C LEU A 522 21.82 -13.17 -25.00
N ASN A 523 23.10 -12.91 -25.24
CA ASN A 523 24.12 -12.92 -24.18
C ASN A 523 23.86 -11.84 -23.12
N SER A 524 23.53 -10.61 -23.55
CA SER A 524 23.14 -9.54 -22.62
C SER A 524 21.86 -9.88 -21.87
N ALA A 525 20.86 -10.46 -22.56
CA ALA A 525 19.60 -10.89 -21.95
C ALA A 525 19.80 -12.02 -20.94
N LYS A 526 20.70 -12.96 -21.22
CA LYS A 526 21.11 -14.00 -20.29
C LYS A 526 21.71 -13.40 -19.03
N LEU A 527 22.63 -12.43 -19.15
CA LEU A 527 23.20 -11.73 -17.98
C LEU A 527 22.12 -11.03 -17.15
N VAL A 528 21.20 -10.30 -17.78
CA VAL A 528 20.10 -9.63 -17.08
C VAL A 528 19.20 -10.64 -16.37
N PHE A 529 18.84 -11.74 -17.04
CA PHE A 529 18.03 -12.81 -16.47
C PHE A 529 18.69 -13.45 -15.24
N ILE A 530 20.00 -13.70 -15.30
CA ILE A 530 20.81 -14.23 -14.19
C ILE A 530 20.72 -13.31 -12.96
N VAL A 531 20.87 -11.99 -13.16
CA VAL A 531 20.80 -11.03 -12.04
C VAL A 531 19.37 -10.94 -11.47
N HIS A 532 18.32 -11.08 -12.28
CA HIS A 532 16.94 -11.16 -11.77
C HIS A 532 16.69 -12.46 -11.01
N LEU A 533 17.26 -13.59 -11.46
CA LEU A 533 17.21 -14.86 -10.73
C LEU A 533 17.93 -14.75 -9.38
N TRP A 534 19.07 -14.06 -9.34
CA TRP A 534 19.74 -13.71 -8.08
C TRP A 534 18.85 -12.87 -7.17
N GLY A 535 18.18 -11.84 -7.69
CA GLY A 535 17.21 -11.04 -6.92
C GLY A 535 16.10 -11.88 -6.30
N ALA A 536 15.57 -12.84 -7.07
CA ALA A 536 14.60 -13.80 -6.58
C ALA A 536 15.18 -14.65 -5.43
N ILE A 537 16.41 -15.17 -5.56
CA ILE A 537 17.09 -15.91 -4.48
C ILE A 537 17.25 -15.04 -3.23
N VAL A 538 17.71 -13.79 -3.39
CA VAL A 538 17.90 -12.84 -2.28
C VAL A 538 16.58 -12.53 -1.56
N SER A 539 15.47 -12.42 -2.30
CA SER A 539 14.13 -12.25 -1.74
C SER A 539 13.60 -13.49 -1.00
N LEU A 540 14.24 -14.65 -1.14
CA LEU A 540 13.90 -15.86 -0.40
C LEU A 540 14.77 -16.06 0.85
N LEU A 541 15.92 -15.38 0.95
CA LEU A 541 16.87 -15.54 2.06
C LEU A 541 16.29 -15.21 3.44
N PRO A 542 15.49 -14.14 3.63
CA PRO A 542 14.97 -13.80 4.95
C PRO A 542 14.21 -14.92 5.65
N TYR A 543 13.52 -15.77 4.87
CA TYR A 543 12.86 -16.97 5.39
C TYR A 543 13.78 -17.91 6.16
N PHE A 544 14.93 -18.21 5.57
CA PHE A 544 15.87 -19.17 6.13
C PHE A 544 16.59 -18.55 7.32
N ILE A 545 16.81 -17.24 7.30
CA ILE A 545 17.45 -16.49 8.38
C ILE A 545 16.52 -16.38 9.58
N SER A 546 15.21 -16.15 9.38
CA SER A 546 14.23 -16.07 10.46
C SER A 546 13.97 -17.39 11.19
N GLN A 547 14.38 -18.53 10.60
CA GLN A 547 14.32 -19.83 11.27
C GLN A 547 15.47 -20.06 12.26
N ILE A 548 16.49 -19.21 12.25
CA ILE A 548 17.62 -19.31 13.17
C ILE A 548 17.19 -18.72 14.52
N PRO A 549 17.11 -19.53 15.59
CA PRO A 549 16.72 -19.03 16.91
C PRO A 549 17.74 -18.02 17.46
N ASP A 550 17.24 -17.07 18.27
CA ASP A 550 18.03 -16.08 19.05
C ASP A 550 18.94 -15.13 18.24
N CYS A 551 18.67 -14.93 16.96
CA CYS A 551 19.39 -13.94 16.16
C CYS A 551 18.88 -12.51 16.41
N SER A 552 19.79 -11.60 16.75
CA SER A 552 19.48 -10.16 16.78
C SER A 552 19.16 -9.64 15.37
N PRO A 553 18.31 -8.60 15.20
CA PRO A 553 18.02 -8.02 13.88
C PRO A 553 19.29 -7.56 13.13
N THR A 554 20.29 -7.07 13.87
CA THR A 554 21.60 -6.68 13.32
C THR A 554 22.38 -7.86 12.76
N THR A 555 22.39 -9.01 13.47
CA THR A 555 23.08 -10.21 12.99
C THR A 555 22.36 -10.80 11.79
N SER A 556 21.03 -10.81 11.78
CA SER A 556 20.22 -11.27 10.65
C SER A 556 20.47 -10.44 9.39
N PHE A 557 20.55 -9.11 9.53
CA PHE A 557 20.93 -8.23 8.43
C PHE A 557 22.33 -8.55 7.87
N MET A 558 23.33 -8.72 8.73
CA MET A 558 24.70 -9.04 8.30
C MET A 558 24.79 -10.40 7.61
N ILE A 559 24.07 -11.41 8.12
CA ILE A 559 23.96 -12.73 7.48
C ILE A 559 23.31 -12.60 6.10
N TRP A 560 22.24 -11.84 5.98
CA TRP A 560 21.56 -11.60 4.70
C TRP A 560 22.47 -10.92 3.68
N VAL A 561 23.24 -9.90 4.08
CA VAL A 561 24.22 -9.24 3.21
C VAL A 561 25.29 -10.23 2.76
N LEU A 562 25.86 -11.02 3.68
CA LEU A 562 26.90 -11.99 3.37
C LEU A 562 26.40 -13.08 2.40
N LEU A 563 25.22 -13.65 2.65
CA LEU A 563 24.60 -14.65 1.78
C LEU A 563 24.21 -14.08 0.42
N SER A 564 23.78 -12.82 0.36
CA SER A 564 23.46 -12.13 -0.91
C SER A 564 24.72 -11.94 -1.78
N ILE A 565 25.84 -11.55 -1.19
CA ILE A 565 27.12 -11.41 -1.90
C ILE A 565 27.64 -12.78 -2.33
N LEU A 566 27.63 -13.78 -1.43
CA LEU A 566 28.08 -15.12 -1.75
C LEU A 566 27.26 -15.75 -2.88
N SER A 567 25.93 -15.60 -2.84
CA SER A 567 25.05 -16.10 -3.90
C SER A 567 25.28 -15.39 -5.24
N LEU A 568 25.57 -14.09 -5.25
CA LEU A 568 25.93 -13.37 -6.48
C LEU A 568 27.24 -13.91 -7.08
N LEU A 569 28.26 -14.13 -6.24
CA LEU A 569 29.58 -14.63 -6.67
C LEU A 569 29.50 -16.06 -7.19
N THR A 570 28.72 -16.93 -6.55
CA THR A 570 28.53 -18.31 -7.01
C THR A 570 27.77 -18.36 -8.33
N LEU A 571 26.68 -17.60 -8.47
CA LEU A 571 25.88 -17.54 -9.70
C LEU A 571 26.73 -17.03 -10.88
N ASN A 572 27.55 -16.02 -10.64
CA ASN A 572 28.49 -15.51 -11.64
C ASN A 572 29.58 -16.53 -11.98
N SER A 573 30.11 -17.28 -11.02
CA SER A 573 31.19 -18.25 -11.25
C SER A 573 30.72 -19.49 -12.02
N VAL A 574 29.55 -20.04 -11.66
CA VAL A 574 28.94 -21.20 -12.31
C VAL A 574 28.62 -20.91 -13.78
N LEU A 575 28.26 -19.66 -14.09
CA LEU A 575 27.74 -19.27 -15.39
C LEU A 575 28.73 -18.46 -16.25
N ALA A 576 29.84 -18.00 -15.67
CA ALA A 576 31.01 -17.48 -16.40
C ALA A 576 31.89 -18.60 -17.00
N SER A 577 31.73 -19.84 -16.51
CA SER A 577 32.44 -21.04 -17.00
C SER A 577 32.36 -21.24 -18.53
N PRO A 578 31.25 -20.94 -19.24
CA PRO A 578 31.22 -21.00 -20.71
C PRO A 578 31.56 -19.68 -21.42
N LEU A 579 31.73 -18.54 -20.71
CA LEU A 579 31.79 -17.20 -21.33
C LEU A 579 33.16 -16.51 -21.22
N ALA A 580 34.10 -17.08 -20.45
CA ALA A 580 35.47 -16.56 -20.34
C ALA A 580 36.26 -16.63 -21.66
N CYS A 581 35.81 -17.42 -22.65
CA CYS A 581 36.50 -17.57 -23.94
C CYS A 581 36.20 -16.42 -24.96
N ALA A 582 35.29 -15.50 -24.65
CA ALA A 582 34.90 -14.40 -25.57
C ALA A 582 35.29 -12.99 -25.06
N LYS A 583 36.18 -12.89 -24.06
CA LYS A 583 36.56 -11.61 -23.41
C LYS A 583 37.46 -10.68 -24.22
N ALA A 584 37.82 -11.04 -25.45
CA ALA A 584 38.64 -10.19 -26.31
C ALA A 584 37.79 -9.68 -27.47
N THR A 585 37.48 -8.38 -27.44
CA THR A 585 36.83 -7.52 -28.45
C THR A 585 35.35 -7.18 -28.21
N GLN A 586 35.07 -6.03 -27.57
CA GLN A 586 34.11 -5.00 -28.06
C GLN A 586 33.85 -3.89 -27.01
N GLU A 587 34.24 -2.66 -27.33
CA GLU A 587 34.09 -1.43 -26.51
C GLU A 587 32.62 -1.01 -26.20
N LYS A 588 31.60 -1.73 -26.71
CA LYS A 588 30.18 -1.32 -26.65
C LYS A 588 29.20 -2.39 -26.11
N GLU A 589 29.67 -3.50 -25.54
CA GLU A 589 28.75 -4.51 -24.96
C GLU A 589 27.88 -3.97 -23.81
N TRP A 590 28.39 -3.00 -23.05
CA TRP A 590 27.65 -2.34 -21.97
C TRP A 590 26.35 -1.66 -22.45
N ALA A 591 26.29 -1.20 -23.71
CA ALA A 591 25.11 -0.55 -24.27
C ALA A 591 23.96 -1.55 -24.52
N LEU A 592 24.29 -2.78 -24.92
CA LEU A 592 23.30 -3.86 -25.08
C LEU A 592 22.78 -4.33 -23.72
N VAL A 593 23.68 -4.51 -22.74
CA VAL A 593 23.28 -4.82 -21.36
C VAL A 593 22.36 -3.74 -20.81
N LYS A 594 22.75 -2.46 -20.96
CA LYS A 594 21.92 -1.31 -20.55
C LYS A 594 20.54 -1.31 -21.24
N SER A 595 20.48 -1.58 -22.54
CA SER A 595 19.22 -1.67 -23.30
C SER A 595 18.28 -2.72 -22.72
N VAL A 596 18.79 -3.93 -22.43
CA VAL A 596 17.98 -5.00 -21.85
C VAL A 596 17.58 -4.69 -20.40
N THR A 597 18.49 -4.12 -19.59
CA THR A 597 18.18 -3.69 -18.22
C THR A 597 17.04 -2.66 -18.20
N ILE A 598 17.11 -1.61 -19.01
CA ILE A 598 16.06 -0.59 -19.09
C ILE A 598 14.72 -1.20 -19.52
N SER A 599 14.75 -2.19 -20.41
CA SER A 599 13.54 -2.88 -20.87
C SER A 599 12.92 -3.71 -19.74
N SER A 600 13.73 -4.41 -18.94
CA SER A 600 13.26 -5.18 -17.78
C SER A 600 12.68 -4.25 -16.71
N VAL A 601 13.31 -3.09 -16.45
CA VAL A 601 12.82 -2.08 -15.50
C VAL A 601 11.49 -1.49 -15.94
N PHE A 602 11.33 -1.19 -17.23
CA PHE A 602 10.04 -0.73 -17.77
C PHE A 602 8.92 -1.75 -17.53
N ILE A 603 9.19 -3.04 -17.79
CA ILE A 603 8.23 -4.12 -17.53
C ILE A 603 7.97 -4.25 -16.03
N GLY A 604 9.00 -4.22 -15.19
CA GLY A 604 8.89 -4.31 -13.73
C GLY A 604 8.06 -3.19 -13.12
N LEU A 605 8.34 -1.93 -13.49
CA LEU A 605 7.56 -0.77 -13.06
C LEU A 605 6.12 -0.81 -13.59
N GLY A 606 5.93 -1.24 -14.84
CA GLY A 606 4.60 -1.40 -15.44
C GLY A 606 3.75 -2.44 -14.72
N LEU A 607 4.31 -3.63 -14.44
CA LEU A 607 3.63 -4.67 -13.64
C LEU A 607 3.36 -4.19 -12.22
N MET A 608 4.34 -3.54 -11.58
CA MET A 608 4.17 -3.01 -10.24
C MET A 608 3.06 -1.98 -10.16
N SER A 609 2.88 -1.14 -11.19
CA SER A 609 1.83 -0.12 -11.22
C SER A 609 0.41 -0.69 -11.16
N VAL A 610 0.23 -1.95 -11.59
CA VAL A 610 -1.05 -2.67 -11.51
C VAL A 610 -1.25 -3.30 -10.13
N ILE A 611 -0.17 -3.76 -9.49
CA ILE A 611 -0.21 -4.41 -8.17
C ILE A 611 -0.31 -3.37 -7.04
N ASN A 612 0.63 -2.42 -7.02
CA ASN A 612 0.65 -1.30 -6.08
C ASN A 612 1.25 -0.07 -6.80
N PHE A 613 0.35 0.83 -7.20
CA PHE A 613 0.71 2.05 -7.91
C PHE A 613 1.70 2.92 -7.13
N ALA A 614 1.49 3.08 -5.82
CA ALA A 614 2.30 3.98 -5.01
C ALA A 614 3.76 3.51 -4.94
N THR A 615 3.99 2.21 -4.81
CA THR A 615 5.35 1.62 -4.89
C THR A 615 5.97 1.85 -6.27
N ALA A 616 5.20 1.66 -7.34
CA ALA A 616 5.69 1.88 -8.70
C ALA A 616 6.07 3.34 -8.96
N GLU A 617 5.29 4.29 -8.44
CA GLU A 617 5.56 5.73 -8.56
C GLU A 617 6.83 6.13 -7.81
N ILE A 618 6.97 5.74 -6.53
CA ILE A 618 8.18 6.00 -5.73
C ILE A 618 9.39 5.32 -6.37
N GLY A 619 9.22 4.08 -6.83
CA GLY A 619 10.23 3.33 -7.56
C GLY A 619 10.64 4.02 -8.87
N ALA A 620 9.69 4.57 -9.64
CA ALA A 620 9.98 5.26 -10.89
C ALA A 620 10.80 6.55 -10.65
N LEU A 621 10.47 7.32 -9.61
CA LEU A 621 11.21 8.52 -9.21
C LEU A 621 12.70 8.23 -8.93
N LEU A 622 12.99 7.06 -8.37
CA LEU A 622 14.34 6.65 -8.00
C LEU A 622 15.07 5.95 -9.17
N MET A 623 14.41 4.99 -9.80
CA MET A 623 15.01 4.05 -10.75
C MET A 623 15.14 4.63 -12.15
N VAL A 624 14.18 5.44 -12.62
CA VAL A 624 14.22 6.02 -13.97
C VAL A 624 15.45 6.91 -14.16
N PRO A 625 15.73 7.90 -13.28
CA PRO A 625 16.92 8.74 -13.44
C PRO A 625 18.22 7.93 -13.40
N MET A 626 18.31 6.94 -12.50
CA MET A 626 19.47 6.04 -12.41
C MET A 626 19.70 5.29 -13.73
N CYS A 627 18.66 4.65 -14.26
CA CYS A 627 18.75 3.85 -15.48
C CYS A 627 19.13 4.69 -16.70
N LEU A 628 18.56 5.89 -16.82
CA LEU A 628 18.83 6.78 -17.95
C LEU A 628 20.27 7.32 -17.90
N LEU A 629 20.75 7.73 -16.72
CA LEU A 629 22.07 8.35 -16.56
C LEU A 629 23.24 7.36 -16.47
N ALA A 630 23.00 6.09 -16.13
CA ALA A 630 24.05 5.08 -15.98
C ALA A 630 24.93 4.94 -17.24
N GLN A 631 26.20 5.29 -17.13
CA GLN A 631 27.21 5.16 -18.19
C GLN A 631 28.58 4.82 -17.56
N PRO A 632 29.48 4.13 -18.27
CA PRO A 632 30.78 3.76 -17.72
C PRO A 632 31.58 4.99 -17.24
N LEU A 633 31.96 5.00 -15.96
CA LEU A 633 32.63 6.14 -15.31
C LEU A 633 33.98 6.48 -15.97
N LYS A 634 34.68 5.48 -16.51
CA LYS A 634 35.95 5.71 -17.23
C LYS A 634 35.78 6.58 -18.47
N LEU A 635 34.65 6.45 -19.18
CA LEU A 635 34.35 7.31 -20.33
C LEU A 635 34.13 8.75 -19.89
N ASP A 636 33.50 8.93 -18.72
CA ASP A 636 33.29 10.24 -18.13
C ASP A 636 34.60 10.90 -17.69
N VAL A 637 35.44 10.16 -16.96
CA VAL A 637 36.77 10.65 -16.56
C VAL A 637 37.64 11.00 -17.77
N ARG A 638 37.59 10.20 -18.84
CA ARG A 638 38.35 10.46 -20.08
C ARG A 638 37.83 11.68 -20.84
N ALA A 639 36.53 11.97 -20.80
CA ALA A 639 35.94 13.11 -21.52
C ALA A 639 36.31 14.46 -20.88
N GLY A 640 36.50 14.53 -19.56
CA GLY A 640 37.04 15.70 -18.86
C GLY A 640 36.17 16.98 -18.95
N THR A 641 34.92 16.89 -19.37
CA THR A 641 34.01 18.05 -19.49
C THR A 641 33.19 18.27 -18.21
N LEU A 642 32.78 19.52 -17.94
CA LEU A 642 31.92 19.85 -16.78
C LEU A 642 30.63 19.01 -16.78
N ARG A 643 30.01 18.81 -17.95
CA ARG A 643 28.82 17.97 -18.11
C ARG A 643 29.07 16.53 -17.68
N SER A 644 30.22 15.99 -18.05
CA SER A 644 30.61 14.63 -17.71
C SER A 644 30.91 14.48 -16.21
N PHE A 645 31.56 15.48 -15.61
CA PHE A 645 31.78 15.54 -14.17
C PHE A 645 30.46 15.60 -13.37
N CYS A 646 29.52 16.46 -13.80
CA CYS A 646 28.19 16.52 -13.18
C CYS A 646 27.45 15.18 -13.31
N ARG A 647 27.47 14.55 -14.48
CA ARG A 647 26.86 13.22 -14.69
C ARG A 647 27.48 12.16 -13.78
N MET A 648 28.80 12.15 -13.66
CA MET A 648 29.51 11.23 -12.76
C MET A 648 29.04 11.41 -11.31
N ILE A 649 28.97 12.64 -10.80
CA ILE A 649 28.45 12.93 -9.46
C ILE A 649 27.01 12.45 -9.33
N CYS A 650 26.14 12.79 -10.28
CA CYS A 650 24.74 12.35 -10.27
C CYS A 650 24.62 10.82 -10.25
N ASN A 651 25.44 10.10 -11.03
CA ASN A 651 25.44 8.64 -11.05
C ASN A 651 25.90 8.03 -9.72
N LEU A 652 26.89 8.62 -9.06
CA LEU A 652 27.33 8.18 -7.73
C LEU A 652 26.26 8.44 -6.67
N VAL A 653 25.62 9.62 -6.69
CA VAL A 653 24.55 9.98 -5.76
C VAL A 653 23.33 9.10 -5.98
N LEU A 654 22.86 8.95 -7.23
CA LEU A 654 21.72 8.08 -7.55
C LEU A 654 22.04 6.61 -7.27
N GLY A 655 23.26 6.16 -7.55
CA GLY A 655 23.70 4.82 -7.18
C GLY A 655 23.67 4.59 -5.66
N HIS A 656 24.00 5.60 -4.85
CA HIS A 656 23.88 5.47 -3.40
C HIS A 656 22.41 5.51 -2.94
N ILE A 657 21.61 6.47 -3.42
CA ILE A 657 20.21 6.62 -2.97
C ILE A 657 19.34 5.45 -3.45
N ALA A 658 19.60 4.89 -4.65
CA ALA A 658 18.85 3.78 -5.21
C ALA A 658 19.23 2.41 -4.64
N PHE A 659 20.20 2.35 -3.71
CA PHE A 659 20.48 1.12 -2.99
C PHE A 659 19.42 0.94 -1.88
N PRO A 660 18.65 -0.16 -1.83
CA PRO A 660 17.46 -0.22 -0.96
C PRO A 660 17.73 0.04 0.54
N PRO A 661 18.81 -0.49 1.15
CA PRO A 661 19.16 -0.12 2.53
C PRO A 661 19.46 1.37 2.71
N ALA A 662 20.17 1.99 1.76
CA ALA A 662 20.47 3.41 1.81
C ALA A 662 19.22 4.27 1.60
N ALA A 663 18.33 3.89 0.67
CA ALA A 663 17.02 4.52 0.47
C ALA A 663 16.21 4.52 1.77
N PHE A 664 16.16 3.36 2.45
CA PHE A 664 15.49 3.21 3.73
C PHE A 664 16.08 4.12 4.81
N PHE A 665 17.40 4.14 5.00
CA PHE A 665 18.02 4.97 6.03
C PHE A 665 17.87 6.46 5.76
N LEU A 666 17.88 6.88 4.48
CA LEU A 666 17.58 8.27 4.11
C LEU A 666 16.13 8.62 4.44
N LEU A 667 15.18 7.76 4.08
CA LEU A 667 13.76 7.97 4.37
C LEU A 667 13.50 8.00 5.88
N LYS A 668 14.05 7.04 6.63
CA LYS A 668 13.97 6.99 8.10
C LYS A 668 14.59 8.24 8.73
N GLY A 669 15.76 8.66 8.26
CA GLY A 669 16.41 9.88 8.73
C GLY A 669 15.60 11.16 8.44
N MET A 670 14.86 11.20 7.32
CA MET A 670 13.96 12.31 6.98
C MET A 670 12.66 12.32 7.79
N LEU A 671 12.19 11.16 8.26
CA LEU A 671 10.95 11.03 9.03
C LEU A 671 11.19 11.15 10.54
N ASP A 672 12.13 10.36 11.07
CA ASP A 672 12.35 10.18 12.51
C ASP A 672 13.63 10.87 13.02
N GLY A 673 14.44 11.42 12.11
CA GLY A 673 15.75 11.99 12.40
C GLY A 673 16.88 10.95 12.35
N PHE A 674 18.07 11.38 11.89
CA PHE A 674 19.24 10.49 11.72
C PHE A 674 19.84 9.95 13.03
N GLY A 675 19.52 10.55 14.18
CA GLY A 675 20.09 10.16 15.49
C GLY A 675 19.52 8.86 16.08
N ASN A 676 18.36 8.39 15.59
CA ASN A 676 17.63 7.23 16.11
C ASN A 676 17.76 5.97 15.22
N ALA A 677 18.64 5.98 14.22
CA ALA A 677 18.76 4.90 13.25
C ALA A 677 19.77 3.84 13.71
N ASN A 678 19.30 2.62 13.93
CA ASN A 678 20.11 1.43 14.16
C ASN A 678 20.23 0.60 12.88
N VAL A 679 21.36 -0.08 12.69
CA VAL A 679 21.60 -0.95 11.51
C VAL A 679 20.53 -2.06 11.40
N GLY A 680 20.05 -2.57 12.53
CA GLY A 680 18.99 -3.59 12.57
C GLY A 680 17.61 -3.11 12.14
N ASP A 681 17.39 -1.79 12.02
CA ASP A 681 16.08 -1.24 11.67
C ASP A 681 15.67 -1.60 10.24
N PHE A 682 16.63 -1.71 9.33
CA PHE A 682 16.34 -2.18 7.98
C PHE A 682 15.81 -3.62 8.00
N TRP A 683 16.38 -4.49 8.84
CA TRP A 683 15.89 -5.86 8.98
C TRP A 683 14.47 -5.89 9.53
N MET A 684 14.19 -5.13 10.59
CA MET A 684 12.84 -5.01 11.16
C MET A 684 11.82 -4.49 10.15
N TRP A 685 12.23 -3.54 9.31
CA TRP A 685 11.37 -3.01 8.25
C TRP A 685 11.10 -4.04 7.15
N VAL A 686 12.14 -4.73 6.67
CA VAL A 686 11.99 -5.82 5.69
C VAL A 686 11.14 -6.95 6.27
N GLU A 687 11.34 -7.32 7.52
CA GLU A 687 10.54 -8.31 8.24
C GLU A 687 9.08 -7.87 8.38
N SER A 688 8.82 -6.58 8.61
CA SER A 688 7.46 -6.03 8.62
C SER A 688 6.80 -6.11 7.24
N LEU A 689 7.48 -5.66 6.18
CA LEU A 689 6.96 -5.77 4.81
C LEU A 689 6.68 -7.23 4.43
N TRP A 690 7.57 -8.12 4.84
CA TRP A 690 7.44 -9.55 4.68
C TRP A 690 6.20 -10.09 5.44
N ALA A 691 6.09 -9.81 6.73
CA ALA A 691 4.99 -10.25 7.60
C ALA A 691 3.61 -9.84 7.07
N TRP A 692 3.52 -8.66 6.45
CA TRP A 692 2.28 -8.11 5.90
C TRP A 692 2.02 -8.48 4.42
N ASN A 693 2.85 -9.33 3.81
CA ASN A 693 2.78 -9.67 2.38
C ASN A 693 2.73 -8.41 1.49
N SER A 694 3.53 -7.41 1.84
CA SER A 694 3.60 -6.16 1.10
C SER A 694 4.24 -6.38 -0.27
N ALA A 695 3.58 -5.89 -1.32
CA ALA A 695 4.13 -5.92 -2.67
C ALA A 695 5.47 -5.16 -2.79
N THR A 696 5.71 -4.18 -1.91
CA THR A 696 6.99 -3.45 -1.87
C THR A 696 8.17 -4.35 -1.55
N TYR A 697 7.97 -5.41 -0.76
CA TYR A 697 9.01 -6.42 -0.54
C TYR A 697 9.43 -7.09 -1.85
N LEU A 698 8.46 -7.50 -2.68
CA LEU A 698 8.73 -8.11 -3.98
C LEU A 698 9.38 -7.11 -4.94
N PHE A 699 8.92 -5.87 -4.94
CA PHE A 699 9.52 -4.81 -5.76
C PHE A 699 11.00 -4.61 -5.44
N ILE A 700 11.35 -4.49 -4.15
CA ILE A 700 12.73 -4.31 -3.70
C ILE A 700 13.60 -5.48 -4.14
N GLY A 701 13.15 -6.72 -3.91
CA GLY A 701 13.91 -7.92 -4.20
C GLY A 701 14.01 -8.30 -5.68
N MET A 702 12.93 -8.14 -6.45
CA MET A 702 12.83 -8.63 -7.83
C MET A 702 13.04 -7.57 -8.90
N VAL A 703 12.90 -6.28 -8.58
CA VAL A 703 13.01 -5.18 -9.55
C VAL A 703 14.12 -4.20 -9.16
N GLU A 704 14.04 -3.62 -7.96
CA GLU A 704 14.95 -2.55 -7.52
C GLU A 704 16.40 -3.05 -7.38
N LEU A 705 16.61 -4.09 -6.57
CA LEU A 705 17.94 -4.61 -6.26
C LEU A 705 18.65 -5.20 -7.50
N PRO A 706 18.01 -6.03 -8.36
CA PRO A 706 18.64 -6.50 -9.60
C PRO A 706 19.03 -5.37 -10.54
N CYS A 707 18.15 -4.39 -10.70
CA CYS A 707 18.45 -3.25 -11.55
C CYS A 707 19.58 -2.39 -10.98
N TRP A 708 19.62 -2.19 -9.66
CA TRP A 708 20.73 -1.50 -9.01
C TRP A 708 22.07 -2.20 -9.31
N VAL A 709 22.16 -3.52 -9.12
CA VAL A 709 23.36 -4.30 -9.44
C VAL A 709 23.75 -4.16 -10.92
N LEU A 710 22.78 -4.25 -11.84
CA LEU A 710 23.04 -4.10 -13.27
C LEU A 710 23.56 -2.69 -13.60
N CYS A 711 22.97 -1.64 -13.04
CA CYS A 711 23.42 -0.27 -13.24
C CYS A 711 24.83 -0.04 -12.68
N ILE A 712 25.13 -0.56 -11.48
CA ILE A 712 26.47 -0.51 -10.89
C ILE A 712 27.47 -1.27 -11.78
N SER A 713 27.10 -2.43 -12.34
CA SER A 713 27.95 -3.18 -13.27
C SER A 713 28.28 -2.40 -14.55
N ILE A 714 27.33 -1.59 -15.04
CA ILE A 714 27.50 -0.70 -16.20
C ILE A 714 28.41 0.48 -15.83
N LEU A 715 28.24 1.09 -14.65
CA LEU A 715 29.08 2.20 -14.17
C LEU A 715 30.55 1.80 -14.06
N PHE A 716 30.84 0.60 -13.56
CA PHE A 716 32.21 0.08 -13.37
C PHE A 716 32.72 -0.77 -14.53
N HIS A 717 32.01 -0.80 -15.66
CA HIS A 717 32.44 -1.57 -16.83
C HIS A 717 33.84 -1.14 -17.29
N THR A 718 34.72 -2.12 -17.54
CA THR A 718 36.04 -1.87 -18.11
C THR A 718 35.88 -1.60 -19.61
N CYS A 719 35.84 -0.32 -19.98
CA CYS A 719 35.95 0.13 -21.37
C CYS A 719 37.37 -0.01 -21.89
#